data_AF-A0A8T7CHY4-F1
#
_entry.id   AF-A0A8T7CHY4-F1
#
_cell.length_a   1.000
_cell.length_b   1.000
_cell.length_c   1.000
_cell.angle_alpha   90.00
_cell.angle_beta   90.00
_cell.angle_gamma   90.00
#
_symmetry.space_group_name_H-M   'P 1'
#
loop_
_entity.id
_entity.type
_entity.pdbx_description
1 polymer ?
#
loop_
_entity_poly.entity_id
_entity_poly.type
_entity_poly.pdbx_seq_one_letter_code
_entity_poly.pdbx_strand_id
1 'polypeptide(L)'
;MLRSLIAACLLACLLPSVSGAAKPGFSHDIVVVNAFFDDPAMVAAVAQEREPWQVDYHKNFITIEATQQDYDALVKAGFRVEIDQRLTGQLNRSYTRLPGQNRGIAGFPCYRTVAETYADAAALAQDNPGLVSWLDIGDSWEKQNGSDGEDLRVLVLGNDAGTGDRPKLFVMTAVHARELATAELNTRFAEYLVDNYGVDADVTWLLDEHEIHLSLQSNPDGRKQAQTGLFWRKNTNQNACGTTSNSRGIDLNRNFPYQWGCCGGSSSSPCSETYRGTAAGSEPETMAIRDYVSSIFPDQRADDLVTPAPDDATGVFLDVHSYGQLVLWPWGWGPTVAPNGTALQTFGRKLSWFSDYYPEQAIGLYPTDGTTDDFAYGELGLAAYTYELGTSFFQDCSTFENTILPDNLESLLYAAKVARTPYQTPAGPDTLALNLSAGAVAPGDTVQLTAVADDTRFNNSNGTEPVQSVSAAEFYLDNPPWSGAAATALPVSAADGAFDSSSETLTASINTAGLAMGRHIIYLRSQDSAGNWGAVSAAFVYVVDPAIAPVISGTVTAAGSGQPVAASIDAGAPFVATSDVSGTYSLLLPAGEYSITATPDSPDYAPATVSGITVAEGQSIVQDFELLPYCDVFSDDAENGDQGWSAAAPWAITDEAANSPTRSWSDSPGGEYSDNINSTLTSPTIMVTDLSDLRLEFASLCRTEASYDYCIIEVSDTNGASWSEVARYDGVAADWQDQVISLSQYAGAANFQVRFRLQSDFSVTEDGWYLDDIRLRGAGSQCVLAGDTDADGVIDTLDNCLTVANSDQRDTNADGLGNMCDPDVDNSGFVDLQDLALFRASFLAAGDLDTDLNGDANTDLQDLAILRAYFLSAPGPGATQ
;
A
#
# COMPACT_ATOMS: atom_id res chain seq x y z
N MET A 1 -11.57 73.47 6.09
CA MET A 1 -11.29 74.31 4.92
C MET A 1 -11.10 73.39 3.72
N LEU A 2 -11.93 73.62 2.68
CA LEU A 2 -11.97 73.13 1.29
C LEU A 2 -11.62 71.67 0.92
N ARG A 3 -12.63 71.04 0.28
CA ARG A 3 -12.63 69.86 -0.61
C ARG A 3 -12.11 70.20 -2.02
N SER A 4 -11.65 69.19 -2.80
CA SER A 4 -11.93 68.89 -4.24
C SER A 4 -10.86 67.87 -4.74
N LEU A 5 -11.11 66.63 -5.20
CA LEU A 5 -11.80 66.10 -6.40
C LEU A 5 -11.29 66.63 -7.77
N ILE A 6 -10.77 65.71 -8.61
CA ILE A 6 -10.77 65.58 -10.10
C ILE A 6 -9.82 64.39 -10.42
N ALA A 7 -10.29 63.20 -10.80
CA ALA A 7 -10.83 62.73 -12.09
C ALA A 7 -9.76 62.43 -13.17
N ALA A 8 -9.88 61.23 -13.74
CA ALA A 8 -9.00 60.59 -14.71
C ALA A 8 -8.91 61.31 -16.06
N CYS A 9 -7.78 61.15 -16.75
CA CYS A 9 -7.70 61.19 -18.21
C CYS A 9 -6.62 60.23 -18.70
N LEU A 10 -7.06 59.28 -19.53
CA LEU A 10 -6.23 58.42 -20.37
C LEU A 10 -5.31 59.26 -21.25
N LEU A 11 -4.04 58.86 -21.36
CA LEU A 11 -3.25 59.13 -22.55
C LEU A 11 -2.71 57.81 -23.09
N ALA A 12 -3.37 57.32 -24.13
CA ALA A 12 -2.91 56.21 -24.94
C ALA A 12 -1.64 56.64 -25.71
N CYS A 13 -0.50 56.07 -25.34
CA CYS A 13 0.67 56.04 -26.20
C CYS A 13 0.66 54.71 -26.95
N LEU A 14 0.22 54.77 -28.21
CA LEU A 14 0.44 53.75 -29.23
C LEU A 14 1.96 53.56 -29.41
N LEU A 15 2.49 52.49 -28.86
CA LEU A 15 3.74 51.88 -29.30
C LEU A 15 3.39 50.64 -30.13
N PRO A 16 4.08 50.38 -31.25
CA PRO A 16 3.76 49.26 -32.11
C PRO A 16 4.01 47.96 -31.34
N SER A 17 3.04 47.05 -31.46
CA SER A 17 3.14 45.65 -31.05
C SER A 17 4.38 45.01 -31.67
N VAL A 18 5.43 44.85 -30.86
CA VAL A 18 6.51 43.93 -31.18
C VAL A 18 5.99 42.54 -30.86
N SER A 19 5.57 41.84 -31.91
CA SER A 19 5.31 40.41 -31.90
C SER A 19 6.60 39.64 -31.59
N GLY A 20 6.51 38.67 -30.68
CA GLY A 20 7.36 37.48 -30.68
C GLY A 20 8.81 37.68 -30.24
N ALA A 21 9.03 37.72 -28.93
CA ALA A 21 10.25 37.19 -28.35
C ALA A 21 9.84 36.42 -27.08
N ALA A 22 10.05 35.11 -27.07
CA ALA A 22 9.92 34.29 -25.86
C ALA A 22 10.84 34.90 -24.79
N LYS A 23 10.25 35.26 -23.64
CA LYS A 23 10.97 35.78 -22.47
C LYS A 23 11.55 34.58 -21.71
N PRO A 24 12.68 34.72 -20.99
CA PRO A 24 13.42 33.56 -20.50
C PRO A 24 12.55 32.70 -19.58
N GLY A 25 12.30 31.44 -19.96
CA GLY A 25 11.75 30.40 -19.08
C GLY A 25 10.24 30.14 -19.09
N PHE A 26 9.38 31.10 -19.47
CA PHE A 26 7.92 30.87 -19.50
C PHE A 26 7.51 30.13 -20.78
N SER A 27 7.11 28.86 -20.63
CA SER A 27 6.59 28.02 -21.72
C SER A 27 5.08 28.18 -21.94
N HIS A 28 4.34 28.72 -20.96
CA HIS A 28 2.88 28.84 -20.92
C HIS A 28 2.46 30.16 -20.24
N ASP A 29 1.18 30.54 -20.35
CA ASP A 29 0.62 31.74 -19.70
C ASP A 29 0.62 31.63 -18.15
N ILE A 30 0.56 30.39 -17.66
CA ILE A 30 0.64 30.02 -16.25
C ILE A 30 1.71 28.93 -16.13
N VAL A 31 2.61 29.08 -15.16
CA VAL A 31 3.66 28.12 -14.84
C VAL A 31 3.62 27.78 -13.35
N VAL A 32 4.30 26.71 -12.96
CA VAL A 32 4.54 26.37 -11.56
C VAL A 32 5.95 26.81 -11.21
N VAL A 33 6.13 27.41 -10.04
CA VAL A 33 7.43 27.93 -9.58
C VAL A 33 7.76 27.44 -8.19
N ASN A 34 9.04 27.16 -7.98
CA ASN A 34 9.65 26.98 -6.67
C ASN A 34 10.27 28.32 -6.28
N ALA A 35 9.69 28.98 -5.28
CA ALA A 35 10.16 30.25 -4.74
C ALA A 35 10.93 30.00 -3.44
N PHE A 36 12.24 30.15 -3.49
CA PHE A 36 13.13 29.92 -2.37
C PHE A 36 13.18 31.13 -1.43
N PHE A 37 13.11 30.87 -0.12
CA PHE A 37 13.07 31.88 0.93
C PHE A 37 14.24 31.72 1.92
N ASP A 38 14.68 32.82 2.52
CA ASP A 38 15.68 32.81 3.60
C ASP A 38 15.04 33.02 4.99
N ASP A 39 13.77 33.44 5.02
CA ASP A 39 12.99 33.72 6.22
C ASP A 39 11.62 33.01 6.12
N PRO A 40 11.30 32.07 7.01
CA PRO A 40 9.99 31.40 7.06
C PRO A 40 8.79 32.35 7.07
N ALA A 41 8.94 33.57 7.59
CA ALA A 41 7.87 34.56 7.56
C ALA A 41 7.44 34.97 6.14
N MET A 42 8.30 34.75 5.13
CA MET A 42 7.97 34.99 3.72
C MET A 42 6.91 34.01 3.21
N VAL A 43 6.87 32.77 3.72
CA VAL A 43 5.87 31.75 3.35
C VAL A 43 4.47 32.23 3.72
N ALA A 44 4.28 32.72 4.94
CA ALA A 44 2.99 33.21 5.41
C ALA A 44 2.44 34.37 4.55
N ALA A 45 3.31 35.26 4.07
CA ALA A 45 2.90 36.35 3.19
C ALA A 45 2.40 35.86 1.83
N VAL A 46 3.00 34.79 1.28
CA VAL A 46 2.55 34.17 0.03
C VAL A 46 1.24 33.42 0.26
N ALA A 47 1.16 32.59 1.31
CA ALA A 47 -0.01 31.78 1.65
C ALA A 47 -1.29 32.60 1.90
N GLN A 48 -1.15 33.86 2.31
CA GLN A 48 -2.28 34.77 2.51
C GLN A 48 -2.97 35.20 1.20
N GLU A 49 -2.22 35.27 0.09
CA GLU A 49 -2.72 35.76 -1.19
C GLU A 49 -2.86 34.67 -2.25
N ARG A 50 -2.02 33.64 -2.16
CA ARG A 50 -1.87 32.53 -3.09
C ARG A 50 -1.90 31.22 -2.34
N GLU A 51 -2.35 30.19 -3.02
CA GLU A 51 -2.30 28.84 -2.49
C GLU A 51 -0.88 28.26 -2.65
N PRO A 52 -0.26 27.81 -1.56
CA PRO A 52 0.90 26.93 -1.62
C PRO A 52 0.47 25.53 -2.07
N TRP A 53 1.09 25.00 -3.13
CA TRP A 53 0.94 23.59 -3.51
C TRP A 53 1.81 22.68 -2.64
N GLN A 54 2.96 23.19 -2.20
CA GLN A 54 3.90 22.52 -1.31
C GLN A 54 4.71 23.60 -0.58
N VAL A 55 5.11 23.30 0.66
CA VAL A 55 6.16 24.06 1.36
C VAL A 55 7.19 23.06 1.89
N ASP A 56 8.46 23.28 1.57
CA ASP A 56 9.56 22.49 2.10
C ASP A 56 10.49 23.42 2.89
N TYR A 57 10.43 23.33 4.22
CA TYR A 57 11.28 24.10 5.13
C TYR A 57 12.70 23.55 5.26
N HIS A 58 12.96 22.31 4.82
CA HIS A 58 14.32 21.75 4.81
C HIS A 58 15.12 22.29 3.61
N LYS A 59 14.46 22.38 2.44
CA LYS A 59 15.02 22.95 1.21
C LYS A 59 14.74 24.45 1.04
N ASN A 60 13.94 25.02 1.95
CA ASN A 60 13.53 26.43 2.00
C ASN A 60 12.88 26.93 0.70
N PHE A 61 11.87 26.23 0.18
CA PHE A 61 11.05 26.72 -0.92
C PHE A 61 9.56 26.53 -0.72
N ILE A 62 8.78 27.36 -1.41
CA ILE A 62 7.34 27.23 -1.55
C ILE A 62 7.01 27.06 -3.04
N THR A 63 6.19 26.06 -3.35
CA THR A 63 5.72 25.77 -4.71
C THR A 63 4.36 26.42 -4.92
N ILE A 64 4.24 27.26 -5.96
CA ILE A 64 2.96 27.87 -6.33
C ILE A 64 2.73 27.87 -7.84
N GLU A 65 1.45 27.90 -8.21
CA GLU A 65 1.04 28.38 -9.52
C GLU A 65 1.30 29.89 -9.65
N ALA A 66 1.93 30.32 -10.74
CA ALA A 66 2.32 31.71 -10.97
C ALA A 66 2.06 32.16 -12.41
N THR A 67 1.46 33.35 -12.54
CA THR A 67 1.53 34.14 -13.77
C THR A 67 2.88 34.86 -13.86
N GLN A 68 3.18 35.47 -15.01
CA GLN A 68 4.36 36.35 -15.13
C GLN A 68 4.35 37.49 -14.08
N GLN A 69 3.16 38.02 -13.75
CA GLN A 69 3.05 39.09 -12.75
C GLN A 69 3.39 38.57 -11.34
N ASP A 70 2.99 37.34 -11.02
CA ASP A 70 3.30 36.70 -9.74
C ASP A 70 4.81 36.42 -9.63
N TYR A 71 5.42 35.89 -10.69
CA TYR A 71 6.86 35.68 -10.77
C TYR A 71 7.64 36.98 -10.50
N ASP A 72 7.29 38.06 -11.20
CA ASP A 72 7.92 39.37 -11.03
C ASP A 72 7.72 39.92 -9.60
N ALA A 73 6.56 39.65 -8.99
CA ALA A 73 6.25 40.05 -7.63
C ALA A 73 7.08 39.28 -6.58
N LEU A 74 7.24 37.96 -6.75
CA LEU A 74 8.08 37.11 -5.89
C LEU A 74 9.55 37.53 -5.96
N VAL A 75 10.11 37.71 -7.17
CA VAL A 75 11.50 38.19 -7.34
C VAL A 75 11.67 39.56 -6.68
N LYS A 76 10.70 40.47 -6.84
CA LYS A 76 10.73 41.78 -6.19
C LYS A 76 10.62 41.69 -4.67
N ALA A 77 9.92 40.69 -4.14
CA ALA A 77 9.80 40.41 -2.72
C ALA A 77 11.06 39.75 -2.12
N GLY A 78 12.05 39.40 -2.96
CA GLY A 78 13.35 38.89 -2.53
C GLY A 78 13.51 37.38 -2.65
N PHE A 79 12.53 36.67 -3.22
CA PHE A 79 12.67 35.24 -3.49
C PHE A 79 13.65 34.99 -4.65
N ARG A 80 14.44 33.93 -4.54
CA ARG A 80 15.00 33.28 -5.73
C ARG A 80 13.89 32.40 -6.32
N VAL A 81 13.53 32.58 -7.58
CA VAL A 81 12.36 31.92 -8.18
C VAL A 81 12.79 31.10 -9.39
N GLU A 82 12.48 29.81 -9.35
CA GLU A 82 12.76 28.86 -10.43
C GLU A 82 11.46 28.28 -10.96
N ILE A 83 11.38 28.10 -12.28
CA ILE A 83 10.20 27.51 -12.92
C ILE A 83 10.36 26.00 -12.89
N ASP A 84 9.40 25.33 -12.27
CA ASP A 84 9.33 23.87 -12.28
C ASP A 84 8.71 23.43 -13.61
N GLN A 85 9.55 23.00 -14.55
CA GLN A 85 9.10 22.62 -15.89
C GLN A 85 8.24 21.33 -15.86
N ARG A 86 8.50 20.43 -14.91
CA ARG A 86 7.74 19.17 -14.76
C ARG A 86 6.32 19.48 -14.31
N LEU A 87 6.15 20.21 -13.21
CA LEU A 87 4.84 20.60 -12.69
C LEU A 87 4.12 21.54 -13.65
N THR A 88 4.84 22.44 -14.34
CA THR A 88 4.26 23.27 -15.41
C THR A 88 3.73 22.42 -16.55
N GLY A 89 4.46 21.37 -16.95
CA GLY A 89 4.02 20.43 -17.98
C GLY A 89 2.79 19.64 -17.55
N GLN A 90 2.73 19.22 -16.28
CA GLN A 90 1.56 18.53 -15.71
C GLN A 90 0.32 19.45 -15.67
N LEU A 91 0.46 20.68 -15.17
CA LEU A 91 -0.61 21.68 -15.11
C LEU A 91 -1.21 21.95 -16.51
N ASN A 92 -0.37 22.00 -17.54
CA ASN A 92 -0.78 22.31 -18.91
C ASN A 92 -1.11 21.06 -19.76
N ARG A 93 -1.09 19.85 -19.16
CA ARG A 93 -1.34 18.60 -19.88
C ARG A 93 -2.84 18.45 -20.20
N SER A 94 -3.13 18.07 -21.45
CA SER A 94 -4.47 17.57 -21.80
C SER A 94 -4.57 16.09 -21.43
N TYR A 95 -5.53 15.74 -20.58
CA TYR A 95 -5.81 14.36 -20.21
C TYR A 95 -6.91 13.76 -21.10
N THR A 96 -6.63 12.61 -21.70
CA THR A 96 -7.58 11.86 -22.55
C THR A 96 -7.70 10.43 -22.04
N ARG A 97 -8.84 9.79 -22.29
CA ARG A 97 -9.03 8.38 -21.95
C ARG A 97 -7.94 7.50 -22.59
N LEU A 98 -7.42 6.56 -21.81
CA LEU A 98 -6.45 5.57 -22.29
C LEU A 98 -7.16 4.55 -23.22
N PRO A 99 -6.44 3.88 -24.13
CA PRO A 99 -6.98 2.75 -24.90
C PRO A 99 -7.60 1.70 -23.96
N GLY A 100 -8.84 1.29 -24.23
CA GLY A 100 -9.56 0.31 -23.40
C GLY A 100 -10.13 0.87 -22.09
N GLN A 101 -9.91 2.15 -21.77
CA GLN A 101 -10.44 2.75 -20.55
C GLN A 101 -11.96 2.97 -20.64
N ASN A 102 -12.70 2.08 -19.99
CA ASN A 102 -14.16 2.12 -19.95
C ASN A 102 -14.70 2.83 -18.69
N ARG A 103 -13.97 2.79 -17.57
CA ARG A 103 -14.29 3.46 -16.31
C ARG A 103 -13.19 4.44 -15.87
N GLY A 104 -13.53 5.30 -14.91
CA GLY A 104 -12.62 6.21 -14.25
C GLY A 104 -12.37 7.52 -15.01
N ILE A 105 -11.60 8.40 -14.36
CA ILE A 105 -11.24 9.73 -14.87
C ILE A 105 -10.28 9.59 -16.06
N ALA A 106 -10.44 10.43 -17.09
CA ALA A 106 -9.62 10.34 -18.30
C ALA A 106 -8.11 10.38 -17.97
N GLY A 107 -7.38 9.33 -18.36
CA GLY A 107 -5.93 9.20 -18.06
C GLY A 107 -5.61 8.55 -16.71
N PHE A 108 -6.61 8.36 -15.84
CA PHE A 108 -6.50 7.78 -14.50
C PHE A 108 -7.57 6.70 -14.28
N PRO A 109 -7.38 5.48 -14.82
CA PRO A 109 -8.39 4.42 -14.75
C PRO A 109 -8.72 3.95 -13.32
N CYS A 110 -7.80 4.15 -12.36
CA CYS A 110 -7.98 3.80 -10.96
C CYS A 110 -8.94 4.74 -10.21
N TYR A 111 -9.07 6.01 -10.61
CA TYR A 111 -9.94 6.96 -9.91
C TYR A 111 -11.32 7.00 -10.52
N ARG A 112 -12.32 6.66 -9.72
CA ARG A 112 -13.73 6.78 -10.12
C ARG A 112 -14.13 8.24 -10.31
N THR A 113 -14.99 8.49 -11.30
CA THR A 113 -15.71 9.76 -11.40
C THR A 113 -16.73 9.90 -10.26
N VAL A 114 -17.25 11.11 -9.99
CA VAL A 114 -18.34 11.36 -9.02
C VAL A 114 -19.52 10.43 -9.29
N ALA A 115 -19.92 10.29 -10.56
CA ALA A 115 -21.04 9.44 -10.94
C ALA A 115 -20.77 7.94 -10.68
N GLU A 116 -19.55 7.47 -10.97
CA GLU A 116 -19.15 6.08 -10.67
C GLU A 116 -19.04 5.84 -9.16
N THR A 117 -18.44 6.79 -8.42
CA THR A 117 -18.32 6.73 -6.95
C THR A 117 -19.70 6.63 -6.30
N TYR A 118 -20.65 7.48 -6.70
CA TYR A 118 -22.00 7.48 -6.15
C TYR A 118 -22.81 6.24 -6.56
N ALA A 119 -22.61 5.75 -7.78
CA ALA A 119 -23.26 4.52 -8.23
C ALA A 119 -22.76 3.31 -7.45
N ASP A 120 -21.44 3.19 -7.25
CA ASP A 120 -20.82 2.10 -6.52
C ASP A 120 -21.19 2.16 -5.02
N ALA A 121 -21.18 3.35 -4.40
CA ALA A 121 -21.63 3.53 -3.01
C ALA A 121 -23.12 3.19 -2.81
N ALA A 122 -23.98 3.57 -3.76
CA ALA A 122 -25.40 3.21 -3.72
C ALA A 122 -25.61 1.69 -3.89
N ALA A 123 -24.84 1.03 -4.76
CA ALA A 123 -24.86 -0.42 -4.92
C ALA A 123 -24.38 -1.12 -3.64
N LEU A 124 -23.27 -0.66 -3.05
CA LEU A 124 -22.74 -1.21 -1.80
C LEU A 124 -23.76 -1.16 -0.66
N ALA A 125 -24.49 -0.04 -0.52
CA ALA A 125 -25.59 0.09 0.44
C ALA A 125 -26.80 -0.79 0.10
N GLN A 126 -27.14 -0.92 -1.18
CA GLN A 126 -28.24 -1.76 -1.62
C GLN A 126 -27.97 -3.25 -1.37
N ASP A 127 -26.73 -3.68 -1.58
CA ASP A 127 -26.31 -5.07 -1.46
C ASP A 127 -26.06 -5.46 0.01
N ASN A 128 -25.81 -4.50 0.90
CA ASN A 128 -25.50 -4.71 2.31
C ASN A 128 -26.40 -3.91 3.28
N PRO A 129 -27.74 -4.02 3.20
CA PRO A 129 -28.68 -3.09 3.87
C PRO A 129 -28.76 -3.21 5.40
N GLY A 130 -28.07 -4.16 6.04
CA GLY A 130 -27.95 -4.26 7.50
C GLY A 130 -26.58 -3.85 8.05
N LEU A 131 -25.68 -3.40 7.16
CA LEU A 131 -24.32 -2.98 7.47
C LEU A 131 -24.00 -1.60 6.89
N VAL A 132 -24.63 -1.23 5.77
CA VAL A 132 -24.29 -0.03 4.99
C VAL A 132 -25.55 0.78 4.68
N SER A 133 -25.48 2.09 4.95
CA SER A 133 -26.52 3.06 4.64
C SER A 133 -25.98 4.22 3.80
N TRP A 134 -26.77 4.69 2.83
CA TRP A 134 -26.39 5.81 1.95
C TRP A 134 -27.26 7.04 2.23
N LEU A 135 -26.76 7.93 3.10
CA LEU A 135 -27.52 9.05 3.64
C LEU A 135 -27.32 10.32 2.82
N ASP A 136 -28.40 11.03 2.53
CA ASP A 136 -28.39 12.37 1.97
C ASP A 136 -28.33 13.40 3.11
N ILE A 137 -27.30 14.25 3.08
CA ILE A 137 -27.00 15.24 4.12
C ILE A 137 -27.22 16.68 3.64
N GLY A 138 -27.54 16.89 2.36
CA GLY A 138 -27.71 18.20 1.77
C GLY A 138 -27.44 18.23 0.26
N ASP A 139 -27.47 19.44 -0.31
CA ASP A 139 -27.28 19.67 -1.74
C ASP A 139 -26.00 20.46 -2.00
N SER A 140 -25.34 20.21 -3.13
CA SER A 140 -24.25 21.05 -3.63
C SER A 140 -24.74 22.43 -4.12
N TRP A 141 -23.81 23.36 -4.35
CA TRP A 141 -24.11 24.70 -4.84
C TRP A 141 -24.91 24.71 -6.14
N GLU A 142 -24.47 23.96 -7.15
CA GLU A 142 -25.15 23.92 -8.46
C GLU A 142 -26.58 23.40 -8.29
N LYS A 143 -26.77 22.37 -7.45
CA LYS A 143 -28.09 21.77 -7.22
C LYS A 143 -29.02 22.74 -6.50
N GLN A 144 -28.55 23.39 -5.44
CA GLN A 144 -29.33 24.37 -4.68
C GLN A 144 -29.73 25.58 -5.54
N ASN A 145 -28.94 25.92 -6.56
CA ASN A 145 -29.19 27.03 -7.48
C ASN A 145 -29.88 26.62 -8.79
N GLY A 146 -30.40 25.38 -8.88
CA GLY A 146 -31.22 24.92 -10.00
C GLY A 146 -30.45 24.53 -11.27
N SER A 147 -29.14 24.32 -11.14
CA SER A 147 -28.27 23.73 -12.16
C SER A 147 -28.17 22.20 -12.00
N ASP A 148 -27.37 21.56 -12.85
CA ASP A 148 -27.01 20.14 -12.77
C ASP A 148 -25.92 19.90 -11.70
N GLY A 149 -26.34 19.88 -10.43
CA GLY A 149 -25.49 19.56 -9.27
C GLY A 149 -25.84 18.23 -8.61
N GLU A 150 -25.19 17.93 -7.49
CA GLU A 150 -25.27 16.64 -6.80
C GLU A 150 -25.85 16.75 -5.38
N ASP A 151 -26.40 15.64 -4.90
CA ASP A 151 -26.59 15.43 -3.45
C ASP A 151 -25.22 15.33 -2.78
N LEU A 152 -25.11 15.86 -1.57
CA LEU A 152 -24.03 15.54 -0.64
C LEU A 152 -24.47 14.36 0.19
N ARG A 153 -23.66 13.30 0.15
CA ARG A 153 -24.02 12.02 0.76
C ARG A 153 -22.91 11.48 1.63
N VAL A 154 -23.31 10.70 2.62
CA VAL A 154 -22.42 9.99 3.54
C VAL A 154 -22.77 8.51 3.52
N LEU A 155 -21.76 7.67 3.30
CA LEU A 155 -21.85 6.23 3.46
C LEU A 155 -21.60 5.91 4.93
N VAL A 156 -22.59 5.30 5.59
CA VAL A 156 -22.50 4.91 6.99
C VAL A 156 -22.34 3.39 7.05
N LEU A 157 -21.25 2.93 7.65
CA LEU A 157 -20.95 1.52 7.84
C LEU A 157 -21.00 1.19 9.34
N GLY A 158 -21.68 0.11 9.68
CA GLY A 158 -21.81 -0.40 11.03
C GLY A 158 -23.00 -1.37 11.10
N ASN A 159 -22.87 -2.43 11.90
CA ASN A 159 -23.92 -3.43 12.03
C ASN A 159 -25.18 -2.83 12.67
N ASP A 160 -26.32 -2.86 11.99
CA ASP A 160 -27.57 -2.28 12.47
C ASP A 160 -28.16 -3.02 13.70
N ALA A 161 -27.65 -4.22 14.01
CA ALA A 161 -27.98 -4.93 15.24
C ALA A 161 -27.25 -4.37 16.48
N GLY A 162 -26.27 -3.48 16.28
CA GLY A 162 -25.56 -2.79 17.35
C GLY A 162 -26.52 -2.03 18.26
N THR A 163 -26.22 -2.01 19.56
CA THR A 163 -27.03 -1.28 20.55
C THR A 163 -26.19 -0.28 21.32
N GLY A 164 -26.74 0.90 21.62
CA GLY A 164 -26.05 1.94 22.39
C GLY A 164 -25.47 3.05 21.50
N ASP A 165 -24.80 4.02 22.14
CA ASP A 165 -24.05 5.06 21.45
C ASP A 165 -22.66 4.51 21.10
N ARG A 166 -22.43 4.28 19.80
CA ARG A 166 -21.18 3.70 19.29
C ARG A 166 -20.17 4.82 19.00
N PRO A 167 -18.87 4.60 19.30
CA PRO A 167 -17.80 5.48 18.84
C PRO A 167 -17.83 5.63 17.33
N LYS A 168 -17.53 6.83 16.84
CA LYS A 168 -17.66 7.15 15.41
C LYS A 168 -16.35 7.63 14.83
N LEU A 169 -16.02 7.14 13.65
CA LEU A 169 -15.00 7.71 12.77
C LEU A 169 -15.71 8.46 11.65
N PHE A 170 -15.38 9.72 11.43
CA PHE A 170 -15.81 10.46 10.24
C PHE A 170 -14.61 10.76 9.35
N VAL A 171 -14.68 10.33 8.09
CA VAL A 171 -13.65 10.58 7.07
C VAL A 171 -14.28 11.35 5.91
N MET A 172 -13.81 12.56 5.67
CA MET A 172 -14.19 13.34 4.51
C MET A 172 -13.05 13.49 3.52
N THR A 173 -13.39 13.40 2.24
CA THR A 173 -12.43 13.50 1.14
C THR A 173 -12.96 14.39 0.03
N ALA A 174 -12.07 14.75 -0.90
CA ALA A 174 -12.38 15.57 -2.06
C ALA A 174 -13.07 16.90 -1.71
N VAL A 175 -12.75 17.52 -0.58
CA VAL A 175 -13.18 18.90 -0.27
C VAL A 175 -12.51 19.89 -1.23
N HIS A 176 -11.27 19.60 -1.64
CA HIS A 176 -10.67 20.17 -2.84
C HIS A 176 -10.81 19.22 -4.02
N ALA A 177 -11.29 19.78 -5.13
CA ALA A 177 -11.74 19.00 -6.26
C ALA A 177 -10.63 18.29 -7.04
N ARG A 178 -9.43 18.86 -7.13
CA ARG A 178 -8.31 18.31 -7.92
C ARG A 178 -7.52 17.20 -7.25
N GLU A 179 -7.76 16.96 -5.96
CA GLU A 179 -6.98 16.01 -5.14
C GLU A 179 -7.51 14.59 -5.37
N LEU A 180 -7.17 13.99 -6.52
CA LEU A 180 -7.92 12.84 -7.07
C LEU A 180 -7.91 11.62 -6.16
N ALA A 181 -6.75 11.29 -5.58
CA ALA A 181 -6.49 10.10 -4.77
C ALA A 181 -7.39 9.98 -3.53
N THR A 182 -7.82 11.12 -2.97
CA THR A 182 -8.54 11.19 -1.69
C THR A 182 -9.88 10.45 -1.74
N ALA A 183 -10.70 10.70 -2.77
CA ALA A 183 -12.00 10.05 -2.94
C ALA A 183 -11.87 8.54 -3.15
N GLU A 184 -10.86 8.12 -3.90
CA GLU A 184 -10.63 6.71 -4.19
C GLU A 184 -10.17 5.97 -2.94
N LEU A 185 -9.22 6.50 -2.16
CA LEU A 185 -8.80 5.91 -0.89
C LEU A 185 -10.01 5.66 0.04
N ASN A 186 -10.89 6.66 0.20
CA ASN A 186 -12.06 6.54 1.06
C ASN A 186 -13.09 5.52 0.54
N THR A 187 -13.23 5.43 -0.78
CA THR A 187 -14.11 4.44 -1.43
C THR A 187 -13.57 3.03 -1.24
N ARG A 188 -12.26 2.82 -1.45
CA ARG A 188 -11.58 1.53 -1.25
C ARG A 188 -11.59 1.11 0.23
N PHE A 189 -11.54 2.05 1.16
CA PHE A 189 -11.70 1.76 2.59
C PHE A 189 -13.11 1.24 2.91
N ALA A 190 -14.15 1.82 2.32
CA ALA A 190 -15.52 1.32 2.47
C ALA A 190 -15.67 -0.12 1.93
N GLU A 191 -15.13 -0.38 0.74
CA GLU A 191 -15.14 -1.70 0.11
C GLU A 191 -14.39 -2.72 0.98
N TYR A 192 -13.19 -2.38 1.44
CA TYR A 192 -12.40 -3.25 2.31
C TYR A 192 -13.16 -3.63 3.59
N LEU A 193 -13.80 -2.66 4.26
CA LEU A 193 -14.56 -2.92 5.48
C LEU A 193 -15.77 -3.85 5.23
N VAL A 194 -16.46 -3.69 4.11
CA VAL A 194 -17.62 -4.53 3.78
C VAL A 194 -17.17 -5.94 3.38
N ASP A 195 -16.16 -6.04 2.52
CA ASP A 195 -15.66 -7.31 1.99
C ASP A 195 -15.03 -8.20 3.08
N ASN A 196 -14.50 -7.58 4.13
CA ASN A 196 -13.86 -8.28 5.25
C ASN A 196 -14.78 -8.44 6.48
N TYR A 197 -16.00 -7.91 6.47
CA TYR A 197 -16.94 -8.11 7.58
C TYR A 197 -17.39 -9.57 7.67
N GLY A 198 -17.19 -10.17 8.84
CA GLY A 198 -17.44 -11.59 9.11
C GLY A 198 -16.31 -12.53 8.69
N VAL A 199 -15.26 -12.01 8.05
CA VAL A 199 -14.06 -12.73 7.61
C VAL A 199 -12.87 -12.34 8.48
N ASP A 200 -12.53 -11.05 8.50
CA ASP A 200 -11.51 -10.49 9.36
C ASP A 200 -12.09 -10.13 10.73
N ALA A 201 -11.45 -10.60 11.79
CA ALA A 201 -11.97 -10.42 13.15
C ALA A 201 -11.92 -8.95 13.59
N ASP A 202 -10.90 -8.20 13.16
CA ASP A 202 -10.76 -6.78 13.48
C ASP A 202 -11.83 -5.93 12.81
N VAL A 203 -12.03 -6.11 11.50
CA VAL A 203 -13.10 -5.44 10.75
C VAL A 203 -14.47 -5.83 11.31
N THR A 204 -14.65 -7.10 11.69
CA THR A 204 -15.94 -7.57 12.23
C THR A 204 -16.28 -6.88 13.54
N TRP A 205 -15.40 -6.90 14.54
CA TRP A 205 -15.72 -6.22 15.79
C TRP A 205 -15.80 -4.71 15.61
N LEU A 206 -14.98 -4.15 14.72
CA LEU A 206 -14.99 -2.73 14.43
C LEU A 206 -16.38 -2.28 13.95
N LEU A 207 -16.99 -2.99 13.00
CA LEU A 207 -18.33 -2.64 12.51
C LEU A 207 -19.45 -3.07 13.48
N ASP A 208 -19.23 -4.06 14.34
CA ASP A 208 -20.17 -4.40 15.41
C ASP A 208 -20.22 -3.31 16.50
N GLU A 209 -19.08 -2.76 16.87
CA GLU A 209 -18.91 -1.91 18.05
C GLU A 209 -18.81 -0.42 17.74
N HIS A 210 -18.36 -0.03 16.55
CA HIS A 210 -18.17 1.36 16.09
C HIS A 210 -19.05 1.67 14.86
N GLU A 211 -19.15 2.96 14.52
CA GLU A 211 -19.75 3.44 13.26
C GLU A 211 -18.74 4.22 12.44
N ILE A 212 -18.71 3.99 11.13
CA ILE A 212 -17.77 4.63 10.20
C ILE A 212 -18.59 5.43 9.19
N HIS A 213 -18.34 6.74 9.14
CA HIS A 213 -19.09 7.70 8.35
C HIS A 213 -18.17 8.30 7.29
N LEU A 214 -18.44 8.00 6.02
CA LEU A 214 -17.54 8.33 4.92
C LEU A 214 -18.21 9.33 3.97
N SER A 215 -17.71 10.56 3.92
CA SER A 215 -18.04 11.53 2.87
C SER A 215 -17.06 11.37 1.71
N LEU A 216 -17.47 10.61 0.69
CA LEU A 216 -16.61 10.25 -0.45
C LEU A 216 -16.38 11.42 -1.42
N GLN A 217 -17.32 12.36 -1.48
CA GLN A 217 -17.27 13.54 -2.34
C GLN A 217 -17.81 14.75 -1.58
N SER A 218 -16.94 15.49 -0.90
CA SER A 218 -17.32 16.69 -0.16
C SER A 218 -17.57 17.91 -1.07
N ASN A 219 -17.00 17.89 -2.29
CA ASN A 219 -17.14 18.93 -3.30
C ASN A 219 -17.43 18.32 -4.69
N PRO A 220 -18.59 17.69 -4.90
CA PRO A 220 -18.88 16.95 -6.13
C PRO A 220 -18.94 17.87 -7.36
N ASP A 221 -19.44 19.09 -7.23
CA ASP A 221 -19.51 20.05 -8.34
C ASP A 221 -18.13 20.48 -8.82
N GLY A 222 -17.23 20.79 -7.87
CA GLY A 222 -15.84 21.09 -8.18
C GLY A 222 -15.14 19.88 -8.78
N ARG A 223 -15.33 18.68 -8.20
CA ARG A 223 -14.72 17.44 -8.70
C ARG A 223 -15.11 17.18 -10.15
N LYS A 224 -16.36 17.43 -10.54
CA LYS A 224 -16.78 17.34 -11.96
C LYS A 224 -15.97 18.27 -12.88
N GLN A 225 -15.56 19.46 -12.42
CA GLN A 225 -14.65 20.32 -13.18
C GLN A 225 -13.25 19.70 -13.26
N ALA A 226 -12.71 19.20 -12.14
CA ALA A 226 -11.39 18.60 -12.11
C ALA A 226 -11.25 17.35 -13.00
N GLN A 227 -12.31 16.53 -13.09
CA GLN A 227 -12.38 15.36 -13.99
C GLN A 227 -12.20 15.69 -15.47
N THR A 228 -12.38 16.96 -15.87
CA THR A 228 -12.13 17.40 -17.26
C THR A 228 -10.66 17.66 -17.55
N GLY A 229 -9.78 17.52 -16.55
CA GLY A 229 -8.35 17.79 -16.64
C GLY A 229 -7.94 19.14 -16.03
N LEU A 230 -8.87 19.89 -15.45
CA LEU A 230 -8.59 21.18 -14.81
C LEU A 230 -8.04 20.98 -13.38
N PHE A 231 -7.07 21.78 -12.98
CA PHE A 231 -6.58 21.84 -11.59
C PHE A 231 -7.55 22.65 -10.70
N TRP A 232 -8.86 22.36 -10.82
CA TRP A 232 -9.92 23.03 -10.09
C TRP A 232 -9.89 22.63 -8.62
N ARG A 233 -9.82 23.60 -7.70
CA ARG A 233 -9.77 23.35 -6.25
C ARG A 233 -11.13 23.56 -5.56
N LYS A 234 -11.71 24.73 -5.75
CA LYS A 234 -12.85 25.26 -4.98
C LYS A 234 -14.18 24.59 -5.31
N ASN A 235 -15.28 24.99 -4.65
CA ASN A 235 -16.61 24.70 -5.17
C ASN A 235 -16.89 25.49 -6.47
N THR A 236 -18.12 25.45 -7.00
CA THR A 236 -18.45 26.08 -8.29
C THR A 236 -19.24 27.37 -8.18
N ASN A 237 -19.36 27.95 -6.97
CA ASN A 237 -20.18 29.13 -6.69
C ASN A 237 -19.92 30.28 -7.68
N GLN A 238 -20.89 30.53 -8.58
CA GLN A 238 -20.69 31.47 -9.68
C GLN A 238 -20.78 32.94 -9.27
N ASN A 239 -21.10 33.22 -8.00
CA ASN A 239 -21.09 34.57 -7.45
C ASN A 239 -19.66 35.04 -7.07
N ALA A 240 -18.68 34.14 -7.02
CA ALA A 240 -17.27 34.45 -6.77
C ALA A 240 -16.47 34.37 -8.08
N CYS A 241 -15.63 35.37 -8.39
CA CYS A 241 -14.79 35.42 -9.59
C CYS A 241 -15.46 35.29 -10.98
N GLY A 242 -16.75 35.60 -11.12
CA GLY A 242 -17.41 35.64 -12.42
C GLY A 242 -17.76 34.26 -13.01
N THR A 243 -18.86 34.20 -13.73
CA THR A 243 -19.54 32.92 -14.04
C THR A 243 -18.77 31.99 -14.98
N THR A 244 -17.88 32.50 -15.82
CA THR A 244 -17.11 31.69 -16.78
C THR A 244 -15.64 31.52 -16.38
N SER A 245 -15.25 31.98 -15.19
CA SER A 245 -13.88 31.84 -14.71
C SER A 245 -13.61 30.43 -14.21
N ASN A 246 -12.40 29.93 -14.44
CA ASN A 246 -11.93 28.69 -13.83
C ASN A 246 -11.49 28.86 -12.37
N SER A 247 -11.39 30.12 -11.89
CA SER A 247 -11.09 30.45 -10.50
C SER A 247 -12.33 30.92 -9.72
N ARG A 248 -13.54 30.61 -10.20
CA ARG A 248 -14.79 30.87 -9.45
C ARG A 248 -14.93 29.89 -8.28
N GLY A 249 -15.87 30.19 -7.39
CA GLY A 249 -16.10 29.39 -6.19
C GLY A 249 -15.36 29.87 -4.96
N ILE A 250 -15.59 29.17 -3.87
CA ILE A 250 -15.06 29.40 -2.52
C ILE A 250 -14.26 28.17 -2.09
N ASP A 251 -13.15 28.42 -1.41
CA ASP A 251 -12.36 27.37 -0.78
C ASP A 251 -13.14 26.85 0.44
N LEU A 252 -13.64 25.63 0.32
CA LEU A 252 -14.48 25.00 1.35
C LEU A 252 -13.68 24.78 2.64
N ASN A 253 -12.39 24.47 2.55
CA ASN A 253 -11.51 24.32 3.71
C ASN A 253 -10.92 25.67 4.18
N ARG A 254 -11.55 26.79 3.79
CA ARG A 254 -11.40 28.12 4.42
C ARG A 254 -12.75 28.72 4.83
N ASN A 255 -13.83 27.96 4.70
CA ASN A 255 -15.20 28.44 4.94
C ASN A 255 -15.80 27.96 6.26
N PHE A 256 -15.15 27.06 7.00
CA PHE A 256 -15.66 26.57 8.28
C PHE A 256 -15.65 27.67 9.37
N PRO A 257 -16.56 27.61 10.37
CA PRO A 257 -16.82 28.73 11.26
C PRO A 257 -15.71 29.02 12.28
N TYR A 258 -14.95 28.01 12.70
CA TYR A 258 -13.95 28.18 13.75
C TYR A 258 -12.77 29.02 13.25
N GLN A 259 -12.51 30.13 13.93
CA GLN A 259 -11.46 31.11 13.60
C GLN A 259 -11.51 31.64 12.15
N TRP A 260 -12.69 31.64 11.52
CA TRP A 260 -12.86 32.10 10.15
C TRP A 260 -12.33 33.52 9.92
N GLY A 261 -11.36 33.68 9.01
CA GLY A 261 -10.78 34.96 8.65
C GLY A 261 -10.04 35.71 9.77
N CYS A 262 -9.59 35.01 10.82
CA CYS A 262 -9.06 35.64 12.03
C CYS A 262 -7.68 36.29 11.86
N CYS A 263 -6.86 35.72 10.99
CA CYS A 263 -5.42 35.68 11.22
C CYS A 263 -4.60 35.77 9.93
N GLY A 264 -5.27 35.82 8.76
CA GLY A 264 -4.61 35.93 7.48
C GLY A 264 -4.21 34.60 6.87
N GLY A 265 -4.85 33.49 7.27
CA GLY A 265 -4.65 32.16 6.68
C GLY A 265 -5.51 31.90 5.43
N SER A 266 -6.23 32.91 4.96
CA SER A 266 -7.06 32.85 3.76
C SER A 266 -7.26 34.23 3.12
N SER A 267 -7.70 34.23 1.85
CA SER A 267 -7.89 35.44 1.06
C SER A 267 -9.33 35.96 1.13
N SER A 268 -9.50 37.29 1.09
CA SER A 268 -10.81 37.94 0.85
C SER A 268 -11.05 38.28 -0.63
N SER A 269 -10.12 37.94 -1.52
CA SER A 269 -10.26 38.20 -2.96
C SER A 269 -11.08 37.09 -3.61
N PRO A 270 -12.23 37.37 -4.27
CA PRO A 270 -13.09 36.33 -4.85
C PRO A 270 -12.41 35.44 -5.88
N CYS A 271 -11.34 35.92 -6.51
CA CYS A 271 -10.56 35.18 -7.52
C CYS A 271 -9.33 34.48 -6.97
N SER A 272 -9.09 34.51 -5.65
CA SER A 272 -8.02 33.71 -5.05
C SER A 272 -8.48 32.25 -4.90
N GLU A 273 -7.55 31.32 -5.03
CA GLU A 273 -7.76 29.89 -4.76
C GLU A 273 -8.04 29.62 -3.27
N THR A 274 -7.61 30.50 -2.37
CA THR A 274 -7.89 30.43 -0.92
C THR A 274 -9.00 31.40 -0.49
N TYR A 275 -9.93 31.73 -1.40
CA TYR A 275 -11.03 32.65 -1.09
C TYR A 275 -11.99 32.04 -0.07
N ARG A 276 -12.01 32.62 1.14
CA ARG A 276 -12.77 32.13 2.31
C ARG A 276 -14.29 32.30 2.24
N GLY A 277 -14.81 32.96 1.21
CA GLY A 277 -16.22 33.34 1.12
C GLY A 277 -16.55 34.68 1.79
N THR A 278 -17.84 35.03 1.77
CA THR A 278 -18.32 36.32 2.30
C THR A 278 -18.70 36.27 3.78
N ALA A 279 -18.92 35.06 4.31
CA ALA A 279 -19.21 34.76 5.69
C ALA A 279 -18.76 33.32 6.00
N ALA A 280 -18.49 33.04 7.27
CA ALA A 280 -18.32 31.68 7.78
C ALA A 280 -19.55 30.81 7.46
N GLY A 281 -19.32 29.58 7.01
CA GLY A 281 -20.35 28.60 6.65
C GLY A 281 -21.32 29.13 5.59
N SER A 282 -20.82 29.89 4.61
CA SER A 282 -21.65 30.44 3.54
C SER A 282 -22.00 29.41 2.47
N GLU A 283 -21.16 28.38 2.30
CA GLU A 283 -21.35 27.40 1.24
C GLU A 283 -22.27 26.26 1.68
N PRO A 284 -23.18 25.79 0.80
CA PRO A 284 -24.09 24.71 1.14
C PRO A 284 -23.36 23.40 1.45
N GLU A 285 -22.22 23.15 0.78
CA GLU A 285 -21.36 22.02 1.09
C GLU A 285 -20.81 22.08 2.52
N THR A 286 -20.25 23.23 2.91
CA THR A 286 -19.75 23.47 4.27
C THR A 286 -20.85 23.35 5.32
N MET A 287 -22.04 23.90 5.05
CA MET A 287 -23.18 23.80 5.98
C MET A 287 -23.63 22.35 6.18
N ALA A 288 -23.78 21.59 5.09
CA ALA A 288 -24.22 20.20 5.15
C ALA A 288 -23.25 19.33 5.97
N ILE A 289 -21.93 19.46 5.73
CA ILE A 289 -20.90 18.71 6.46
C ILE A 289 -20.88 19.13 7.93
N ARG A 290 -20.81 20.43 8.23
CA ARG A 290 -20.81 20.94 9.61
C ARG A 290 -22.02 20.43 10.39
N ASP A 291 -23.21 20.56 9.81
CA ASP A 291 -24.47 20.21 10.48
C ASP A 291 -24.58 18.70 10.67
N TYR A 292 -24.13 17.91 9.70
CA TYR A 292 -24.09 16.45 9.82
C TYR A 292 -23.12 16.00 10.92
N VAL A 293 -21.87 16.47 10.90
CA VAL A 293 -20.85 16.12 11.90
C VAL A 293 -21.31 16.51 13.31
N SER A 294 -21.85 17.72 13.47
CA SER A 294 -22.41 18.19 14.75
C SER A 294 -23.64 17.42 15.21
N SER A 295 -24.32 16.70 14.30
CA SER A 295 -25.51 15.90 14.64
C SER A 295 -25.17 14.50 15.14
N ILE A 296 -24.00 13.95 14.75
CA ILE A 296 -23.60 12.58 15.09
C ILE A 296 -22.57 12.54 16.24
N PHE A 297 -21.85 13.63 16.48
CA PHE A 297 -20.90 13.75 17.57
C PHE A 297 -21.42 14.64 18.70
N PRO A 298 -21.15 14.29 19.97
CA PRO A 298 -21.35 15.21 21.07
C PRO A 298 -20.33 16.36 21.02
N ASP A 299 -20.77 17.55 21.44
CA ASP A 299 -19.86 18.61 21.86
C ASP A 299 -19.24 18.21 23.22
N GLN A 300 -17.92 18.00 23.24
CA GLN A 300 -17.17 17.50 24.38
C GLN A 300 -16.23 18.55 24.99
N ARG A 301 -16.24 19.78 24.50
CA ARG A 301 -15.28 20.81 24.90
C ARG A 301 -15.89 22.21 24.77
N ALA A 302 -15.51 23.11 25.69
CA ALA A 302 -15.91 24.51 25.54
C ALA A 302 -15.20 25.18 24.34
N ASP A 303 -15.92 26.05 23.61
CA ASP A 303 -15.41 26.92 22.52
C ASP A 303 -14.42 28.00 23.00
N ASP A 304 -13.39 27.61 23.75
CA ASP A 304 -12.29 28.46 24.22
C ASP A 304 -10.93 27.83 23.88
N LEU A 305 -9.85 28.59 24.03
CA LEU A 305 -8.50 28.15 23.63
C LEU A 305 -7.71 27.42 24.72
N VAL A 306 -8.33 27.11 25.87
CA VAL A 306 -7.60 26.65 27.07
C VAL A 306 -8.17 25.39 27.71
N THR A 307 -9.44 25.08 27.45
CA THR A 307 -10.15 23.95 28.02
C THR A 307 -9.97 22.72 27.11
N PRO A 308 -9.38 21.62 27.59
CA PRO A 308 -9.30 20.38 26.81
C PRO A 308 -10.63 19.64 26.79
N ALA A 309 -10.83 18.83 25.75
CA ALA A 309 -11.77 17.72 25.80
C ALA A 309 -11.33 16.71 26.89
N PRO A 310 -12.26 15.99 27.54
CA PRO A 310 -11.89 14.99 28.53
C PRO A 310 -11.07 13.85 27.92
N ASP A 311 -10.25 13.16 28.72
CA ASP A 311 -9.37 12.10 28.22
C ASP A 311 -10.16 10.92 27.61
N ASP A 312 -11.38 10.69 28.07
CA ASP A 312 -12.31 9.68 27.55
C ASP A 312 -13.24 10.21 26.44
N ALA A 313 -12.97 11.41 25.90
CA ALA A 313 -13.71 11.93 24.76
C ALA A 313 -13.62 10.96 23.58
N THR A 314 -14.75 10.74 22.91
CA THR A 314 -14.88 9.79 21.81
C THR A 314 -14.97 10.53 20.47
N GLY A 315 -14.53 9.87 19.41
CA GLY A 315 -14.72 10.33 18.04
C GLY A 315 -13.45 10.82 17.37
N VAL A 316 -13.26 10.38 16.14
CA VAL A 316 -12.14 10.77 15.28
C VAL A 316 -12.69 11.43 14.01
N PHE A 317 -12.09 12.54 13.63
CA PHE A 317 -12.43 13.28 12.41
C PHE A 317 -11.19 13.36 11.53
N LEU A 318 -11.29 12.87 10.29
CA LEU A 318 -10.21 12.92 9.32
C LEU A 318 -10.65 13.70 8.08
N ASP A 319 -9.89 14.71 7.70
CA ASP A 319 -10.00 15.38 6.40
C ASP A 319 -8.81 14.98 5.53
N VAL A 320 -9.07 14.24 4.44
CA VAL A 320 -8.01 13.68 3.59
C VAL A 320 -7.88 14.51 2.32
N HIS A 321 -6.70 15.10 2.18
CA HIS A 321 -6.26 15.97 1.11
C HIS A 321 -5.13 15.36 0.27
N SER A 322 -4.73 16.02 -0.81
CA SER A 322 -3.42 15.82 -1.44
C SER A 322 -2.87 17.15 -1.97
N TYR A 323 -1.56 17.40 -1.97
CA TYR A 323 -0.47 16.49 -1.64
C TYR A 323 0.53 17.11 -0.66
N GLY A 324 1.39 16.27 -0.09
CA GLY A 324 2.41 16.74 0.86
C GLY A 324 3.08 15.66 1.70
N GLN A 325 2.49 14.46 1.77
CA GLN A 325 2.89 13.37 2.67
C GLN A 325 2.91 13.82 4.13
N LEU A 326 1.81 14.40 4.59
CA LEU A 326 1.68 14.99 5.94
C LEU A 326 0.54 14.36 6.71
N VAL A 327 0.70 14.29 8.04
CA VAL A 327 -0.39 14.13 9.00
C VAL A 327 -0.37 15.34 9.93
N LEU A 328 -1.40 16.16 9.81
CA LEU A 328 -1.52 17.44 10.48
C LEU A 328 -2.56 17.36 11.60
N TRP A 329 -2.31 18.05 12.72
CA TRP A 329 -3.31 18.25 13.78
C TRP A 329 -3.47 19.73 14.15
N PRO A 330 -4.61 20.12 14.76
CA PRO A 330 -4.86 21.49 15.16
C PRO A 330 -3.77 22.11 16.07
N TRP A 331 -3.50 23.40 15.96
CA TRP A 331 -4.21 24.38 15.15
C TRP A 331 -3.50 24.74 13.84
N GLY A 332 -4.28 25.05 12.81
CA GLY A 332 -3.79 25.67 11.57
C GLY A 332 -3.70 27.20 11.63
N TRP A 333 -4.55 27.84 12.43
CA TRP A 333 -4.66 29.30 12.49
C TRP A 333 -3.60 30.04 13.31
N GLY A 334 -2.89 29.34 14.17
CA GLY A 334 -1.85 29.98 14.99
C GLY A 334 -0.97 29.01 15.75
N PRO A 335 0.18 29.49 16.26
CA PRO A 335 1.22 28.65 16.88
C PRO A 335 0.89 28.23 18.32
N THR A 336 -0.30 28.55 18.83
CA THR A 336 -0.70 28.07 20.16
C THR A 336 -0.89 26.57 20.05
N VAL A 337 -0.49 25.81 21.07
CA VAL A 337 -0.75 24.36 21.10
C VAL A 337 -2.20 24.13 21.52
N ALA A 338 -2.89 23.21 20.85
CA ALA A 338 -4.21 22.75 21.26
C ALA A 338 -4.24 22.29 22.74
N PRO A 339 -5.32 22.51 23.51
CA PRO A 339 -5.40 22.01 24.88
C PRO A 339 -5.12 20.51 25.06
N ASN A 340 -5.49 19.66 24.08
CA ASN A 340 -5.18 18.22 24.03
C ASN A 340 -3.90 17.92 23.20
N GLY A 341 -3.05 18.92 22.95
CA GLY A 341 -1.99 18.89 21.94
C GLY A 341 -0.98 17.76 22.10
N THR A 342 -0.67 17.34 23.34
CA THR A 342 0.20 16.16 23.56
C THR A 342 -0.46 14.88 23.03
N ALA A 343 -1.72 14.62 23.37
CA ALA A 343 -2.42 13.43 22.89
C ALA A 343 -2.66 13.48 21.36
N LEU A 344 -2.94 14.67 20.81
CA LEU A 344 -3.04 14.87 19.37
C LEU A 344 -1.71 14.58 18.65
N GLN A 345 -0.59 15.03 19.20
CA GLN A 345 0.74 14.74 18.66
C GLN A 345 1.06 13.25 18.72
N THR A 346 0.82 12.58 19.85
CA THR A 346 1.06 11.13 20.02
C THR A 346 0.27 10.34 18.98
N PHE A 347 -1.02 10.65 18.83
CA PHE A 347 -1.86 9.96 17.86
C PHE A 347 -1.51 10.34 16.41
N GLY A 348 -1.19 11.60 16.10
CA GLY A 348 -0.69 12.01 14.79
C GLY A 348 0.58 11.25 14.38
N ARG A 349 1.54 11.08 15.29
CA ARG A 349 2.76 10.29 15.03
C ARG A 349 2.48 8.79 14.87
N LYS A 350 1.47 8.27 15.58
CA LYS A 350 1.03 6.88 15.44
C LYS A 350 0.40 6.65 14.06
N LEU A 351 -0.47 7.55 13.60
CA LEU A 351 -1.04 7.52 12.25
C LEU A 351 0.07 7.60 11.18
N SER A 352 1.00 8.53 11.33
CA SER A 352 2.17 8.69 10.45
C SER A 352 3.11 7.50 10.40
N TRP A 353 3.05 6.56 11.35
CA TRP A 353 3.92 5.39 11.31
C TRP A 353 3.59 4.46 10.14
N PHE A 354 2.32 4.39 9.75
CA PHE A 354 1.86 3.47 8.70
C PHE A 354 2.27 3.94 7.30
N SER A 355 2.27 5.26 7.04
CA SER A 355 2.56 5.84 5.73
C SER A 355 3.89 6.57 5.61
N ASP A 356 4.65 6.61 6.71
CA ASP A 356 5.85 7.43 6.87
C ASP A 356 5.67 8.92 6.55
N TYR A 357 4.42 9.41 6.66
CA TYR A 357 4.11 10.82 6.42
C TYR A 357 4.60 11.69 7.56
N TYR A 358 5.09 12.88 7.24
CA TYR A 358 5.66 13.80 8.22
C TYR A 358 4.57 14.33 9.18
N PRO A 359 4.67 14.05 10.50
CA PRO A 359 3.67 14.47 11.48
C PRO A 359 3.98 15.88 12.01
N GLU A 360 3.01 16.79 11.97
CA GLU A 360 3.18 18.12 12.59
C GLU A 360 1.87 18.80 12.99
N GLN A 361 1.97 19.87 13.81
CA GLN A 361 0.84 20.77 13.99
C GLN A 361 0.59 21.52 12.67
N ALA A 362 -0.66 21.69 12.26
CA ALA A 362 -1.05 22.22 10.95
C ALA A 362 -0.42 23.59 10.59
N ILE A 363 -0.24 24.49 11.58
CA ILE A 363 0.48 25.77 11.40
C ILE A 363 1.93 25.60 10.93
N GLY A 364 2.55 24.44 11.18
CA GLY A 364 3.90 24.08 10.74
C GLY A 364 4.04 24.12 9.23
N LEU A 365 2.97 23.76 8.49
CA LEU A 365 2.90 23.89 7.05
C LEU A 365 2.84 25.38 6.66
N TYR A 366 1.75 26.07 6.98
CA TYR A 366 1.58 27.52 6.92
C TYR A 366 0.27 27.95 7.63
N PRO A 367 0.10 29.24 7.98
CA PRO A 367 -1.14 29.71 8.60
C PRO A 367 -2.37 29.49 7.71
N THR A 368 -3.40 28.86 8.26
CA THR A 368 -4.71 28.63 7.62
C THR A 368 -5.83 29.13 8.54
N ASP A 369 -7.02 29.47 8.02
CA ASP A 369 -8.13 29.83 8.89
C ASP A 369 -9.46 29.33 8.33
N GLY A 370 -10.41 29.00 9.21
CA GLY A 370 -11.68 28.39 8.82
C GLY A 370 -11.54 27.00 8.22
N THR A 371 -10.65 26.17 8.77
CA THR A 371 -10.41 24.78 8.34
C THR A 371 -11.35 23.78 9.05
N THR A 372 -11.48 22.60 8.46
CA THR A 372 -12.28 21.46 8.92
C THR A 372 -11.81 20.87 10.24
N ASP A 373 -10.50 20.62 10.36
CA ASP A 373 -9.84 20.05 11.54
C ASP A 373 -9.93 20.99 12.77
N ASP A 374 -9.69 22.29 12.55
CA ASP A 374 -9.84 23.32 13.56
C ASP A 374 -11.31 23.44 14.02
N PHE A 375 -12.29 23.27 13.13
CA PHE A 375 -13.71 23.16 13.50
C PHE A 375 -14.00 21.92 14.33
N ALA A 376 -13.61 20.73 13.85
CA ALA A 376 -13.91 19.47 14.51
C ALA A 376 -13.31 19.38 15.92
N TYR A 377 -12.08 19.85 16.11
CA TYR A 377 -11.48 19.93 17.44
C TYR A 377 -12.00 21.13 18.25
N GLY A 378 -12.17 22.27 17.60
CA GLY A 378 -12.45 23.55 18.26
C GLY A 378 -13.87 23.73 18.77
N GLU A 379 -14.86 23.21 18.05
CA GLU A 379 -16.28 23.27 18.45
C GLU A 379 -16.78 21.97 19.09
N LEU A 380 -16.16 20.82 18.81
CA LEU A 380 -16.67 19.52 19.27
C LEU A 380 -15.70 18.74 20.17
N GLY A 381 -14.41 19.10 20.20
CA GLY A 381 -13.40 18.38 20.96
C GLY A 381 -12.99 17.03 20.38
N LEU A 382 -13.27 16.77 19.09
CA LEU A 382 -12.90 15.52 18.41
C LEU A 382 -11.40 15.43 18.16
N ALA A 383 -10.85 14.22 18.17
CA ALA A 383 -9.48 14.00 17.70
C ALA A 383 -9.45 14.19 16.18
N ALA A 384 -9.05 15.40 15.76
CA ALA A 384 -9.16 15.85 14.38
C ALA A 384 -7.79 15.91 13.69
N TYR A 385 -7.71 15.41 12.46
CA TYR A 385 -6.50 15.37 11.66
C TYR A 385 -6.76 15.70 10.20
N THR A 386 -5.75 16.27 9.56
CA THR A 386 -5.67 16.42 8.10
C THR A 386 -4.56 15.54 7.55
N TYR A 387 -4.86 14.78 6.50
CA TYR A 387 -3.87 14.00 5.76
C TYR A 387 -3.56 14.71 4.45
N GLU A 388 -2.30 14.80 4.05
CA GLU A 388 -1.91 15.26 2.70
C GLU A 388 -1.27 14.08 1.96
N LEU A 389 -2.02 13.41 1.08
CA LEU A 389 -1.58 12.18 0.43
C LEU A 389 -0.57 12.42 -0.69
N GLY A 390 0.41 11.51 -0.84
CA GLY A 390 1.25 11.43 -2.04
C GLY A 390 1.96 12.73 -2.41
N THR A 391 2.26 12.88 -3.71
CA THR A 391 3.16 13.93 -4.23
C THR A 391 2.57 14.71 -5.40
N SER A 392 1.31 14.46 -5.76
CA SER A 392 0.62 15.14 -6.86
C SER A 392 -0.89 15.23 -6.63
N PHE A 393 -1.50 16.32 -7.10
CA PHE A 393 -2.97 16.42 -7.15
C PHE A 393 -3.57 15.35 -8.07
N PHE A 394 -2.97 15.18 -9.25
CA PHE A 394 -3.33 14.17 -10.23
C PHE A 394 -2.30 13.05 -10.17
N GLN A 395 -2.26 12.36 -9.02
CA GLN A 395 -1.33 11.26 -8.76
C GLN A 395 -1.53 10.12 -9.77
N ASP A 396 -0.45 9.55 -10.28
CA ASP A 396 -0.54 8.38 -11.16
C ASP A 396 -1.13 7.16 -10.43
N CYS A 397 -1.76 6.27 -11.20
CA CYS A 397 -2.42 5.09 -10.62
C CYS A 397 -1.45 4.08 -10.01
N SER A 398 -0.20 4.00 -10.49
CA SER A 398 0.77 3.03 -9.95
C SER A 398 1.14 3.42 -8.52
N THR A 399 1.51 4.68 -8.29
CA THR A 399 1.80 5.20 -6.95
C THR A 399 0.59 5.08 -6.02
N PHE A 400 -0.63 5.28 -6.54
CA PHE A 400 -1.83 5.10 -5.73
C PHE A 400 -2.02 3.65 -5.27
N GLU A 401 -2.04 2.68 -6.19
CA GLU A 401 -2.32 1.29 -5.87
C GLU A 401 -1.19 0.62 -5.06
N ASN A 402 0.07 0.97 -5.35
CA ASN A 402 1.22 0.27 -4.78
C ASN A 402 1.80 0.94 -3.52
N THR A 403 1.44 2.20 -3.24
CA THR A 403 2.01 2.95 -2.11
C THR A 403 0.93 3.64 -1.29
N ILE A 404 0.18 4.57 -1.89
CA ILE A 404 -0.77 5.39 -1.11
C ILE A 404 -1.89 4.55 -0.50
N LEU A 405 -2.50 3.65 -1.28
CA LEU A 405 -3.61 2.82 -0.82
C LEU A 405 -3.22 1.88 0.32
N PRO A 406 -2.23 0.96 0.17
CA PRO A 406 -1.92 0.00 1.23
C PRO A 406 -1.51 0.67 2.54
N ASP A 407 -0.64 1.69 2.48
CA ASP A 407 -0.13 2.36 3.68
C ASP A 407 -1.22 3.13 4.44
N ASN A 408 -2.04 3.90 3.71
CA ASN A 408 -3.06 4.72 4.34
C ASN A 408 -4.30 3.91 4.75
N LEU A 409 -4.57 2.77 4.11
CA LEU A 409 -5.65 1.86 4.51
C LEU A 409 -5.42 1.33 5.94
N GLU A 410 -4.19 0.92 6.26
CA GLU A 410 -3.81 0.49 7.61
C GLU A 410 -3.93 1.63 8.64
N SER A 411 -3.54 2.84 8.26
CA SER A 411 -3.72 4.03 9.12
C SER A 411 -5.20 4.32 9.41
N LEU A 412 -6.08 4.21 8.40
CA LEU A 412 -7.52 4.41 8.55
C LEU A 412 -8.16 3.32 9.43
N LEU A 413 -7.74 2.06 9.28
CA LEU A 413 -8.15 0.97 10.16
C LEU A 413 -7.73 1.24 11.61
N TYR A 414 -6.51 1.71 11.83
CA TYR A 414 -6.04 2.08 13.17
C TYR A 414 -6.88 3.21 13.77
N ALA A 415 -7.13 4.28 13.00
CA ALA A 415 -7.97 5.40 13.44
C ALA A 415 -9.38 4.93 13.83
N ALA A 416 -9.94 3.98 13.07
CA ALA A 416 -11.24 3.38 13.36
C ALA A 416 -11.21 2.56 14.66
N LYS A 417 -10.15 1.77 14.90
CA LYS A 417 -9.98 0.96 16.13
C LYS A 417 -9.91 1.81 17.39
N VAL A 418 -9.30 2.99 17.34
CA VAL A 418 -9.07 3.84 18.53
C VAL A 418 -10.16 4.89 18.76
N ALA A 419 -11.19 4.97 17.91
CA ALA A 419 -12.22 6.02 17.95
C ALA A 419 -12.99 6.12 19.27
N ARG A 420 -12.98 5.06 20.10
CA ARG A 420 -13.58 5.07 21.44
C ARG A 420 -12.88 6.02 22.41
N THR A 421 -11.54 6.02 22.40
CA THR A 421 -10.69 6.77 23.35
C THR A 421 -9.42 7.29 22.66
N PRO A 422 -9.57 8.14 21.62
CA PRO A 422 -8.46 8.59 20.77
C PRO A 422 -7.41 9.45 21.50
N TYR A 423 -7.71 10.01 22.67
CA TYR A 423 -6.72 10.75 23.47
C TYR A 423 -5.92 9.88 24.45
N GLN A 424 -6.21 8.57 24.52
CA GLN A 424 -5.56 7.63 25.45
C GLN A 424 -4.95 6.44 24.74
N THR A 425 -5.75 5.75 23.90
CA THR A 425 -5.37 4.48 23.30
C THR A 425 -4.14 4.53 22.40
N PRO A 426 -3.93 5.59 21.58
CA PRO A 426 -2.76 5.67 20.71
C PRO A 426 -1.41 5.74 21.43
N ALA A 427 -1.41 6.04 22.73
CA ALA A 427 -0.18 6.08 23.54
C ALA A 427 0.27 4.70 24.02
N GLY A 428 -0.55 3.66 23.90
CA GLY A 428 -0.19 2.30 24.33
C GLY A 428 0.35 1.42 23.19
N PRO A 429 0.74 0.17 23.50
CA PRO A 429 1.40 -0.71 22.55
C PRO A 429 0.43 -1.30 21.52
N ASP A 430 0.89 -1.46 20.28
CA ASP A 430 0.10 -2.10 19.23
C ASP A 430 0.24 -3.63 19.31
N THR A 431 -0.83 -4.35 18.95
CA THR A 431 -0.80 -5.81 18.89
C THR A 431 -0.56 -6.27 17.44
N LEU A 432 0.56 -6.95 17.21
CA LEU A 432 1.02 -7.46 15.92
C LEU A 432 0.97 -8.98 15.89
N ALA A 433 0.88 -9.56 14.67
CA ALA A 433 1.01 -10.99 14.43
C ALA A 433 0.18 -11.86 15.39
N LEU A 434 -1.08 -11.47 15.62
CA LEU A 434 -2.01 -12.25 16.44
C LEU A 434 -2.39 -13.54 15.71
N ASN A 435 -1.84 -14.65 16.20
CA ASN A 435 -1.98 -15.98 15.62
C ASN A 435 -2.57 -16.95 16.63
N LEU A 436 -3.34 -17.91 16.11
CA LEU A 436 -3.88 -19.04 16.86
C LEU A 436 -3.33 -20.34 16.32
N SER A 437 -3.05 -21.31 17.20
CA SER A 437 -2.53 -22.62 16.78
C SER A 437 -3.53 -23.46 15.96
N ALA A 438 -4.81 -23.09 15.98
CA ALA A 438 -5.87 -23.70 15.18
C ALA A 438 -7.08 -22.75 15.09
N GLY A 439 -7.63 -22.59 13.88
CA GLY A 439 -8.85 -21.81 13.66
C GLY A 439 -10.14 -22.54 14.04
N ALA A 440 -10.16 -23.87 13.99
CA ALA A 440 -11.28 -24.70 14.42
C ALA A 440 -10.82 -25.82 15.36
N VAL A 441 -11.53 -26.04 16.45
CA VAL A 441 -11.19 -27.03 17.49
C VAL A 441 -12.42 -27.70 18.08
N ALA A 442 -12.25 -28.85 18.73
CA ALA A 442 -13.32 -29.49 19.48
C ALA A 442 -13.50 -28.82 20.87
N PRO A 443 -14.68 -28.94 21.50
CA PRO A 443 -14.88 -28.42 22.84
C PRO A 443 -13.92 -29.05 23.86
N GLY A 444 -13.22 -28.19 24.59
CA GLY A 444 -12.24 -28.59 25.60
C GLY A 444 -10.82 -28.74 25.09
N ASP A 445 -10.60 -28.65 23.78
CA ASP A 445 -9.26 -28.47 23.22
C ASP A 445 -8.66 -27.13 23.68
N THR A 446 -7.34 -27.08 23.78
CA THR A 446 -6.63 -25.85 24.11
C THR A 446 -6.07 -25.23 22.84
N VAL A 447 -6.38 -23.97 22.60
CA VAL A 447 -5.79 -23.17 21.50
C VAL A 447 -4.67 -22.31 22.07
N GLN A 448 -3.50 -22.33 21.45
CA GLN A 448 -2.43 -21.41 21.81
C GLN A 448 -2.60 -20.13 21.02
N LEU A 449 -2.54 -19.01 21.73
CA LEU A 449 -2.46 -17.67 21.18
C LEU A 449 -1.02 -17.19 21.26
N THR A 450 -0.53 -16.59 20.17
CA THR A 450 0.73 -15.86 20.14
C THR A 450 0.51 -14.50 19.48
N ALA A 451 1.20 -13.47 19.95
CA ALA A 451 1.18 -12.13 19.37
C ALA A 451 2.46 -11.37 19.75
N VAL A 452 2.66 -10.17 19.24
CA VAL A 452 3.69 -9.24 19.69
C VAL A 452 3.02 -7.95 20.14
N ALA A 453 3.31 -7.48 21.36
CA ALA A 453 2.95 -6.14 21.82
C ALA A 453 4.12 -5.21 21.55
N ASP A 454 3.91 -4.10 20.83
CA ASP A 454 4.99 -3.20 20.41
C ASP A 454 4.64 -1.73 20.68
N ASP A 455 5.39 -1.11 21.59
CA ASP A 455 5.25 0.30 22.00
C ASP A 455 6.12 1.26 21.17
N THR A 456 6.82 0.77 20.15
CA THR A 456 7.80 1.56 19.38
C THR A 456 7.22 2.18 18.10
N ARG A 457 6.00 1.81 17.71
CA ARG A 457 5.37 2.17 16.43
C ARG A 457 4.90 3.64 16.37
N PHE A 458 5.84 4.57 16.27
CA PHE A 458 5.58 6.01 16.09
C PHE A 458 6.52 6.61 15.05
N ASN A 459 6.00 7.50 14.20
CA ASN A 459 6.86 8.30 13.32
C ASN A 459 7.56 9.40 14.12
N ASN A 460 8.90 9.36 14.13
CA ASN A 460 9.74 10.26 14.90
C ASN A 460 10.52 11.27 14.03
N SER A 461 10.08 11.51 12.78
CA SER A 461 10.72 12.46 11.86
C SER A 461 10.62 13.92 12.34
N ASN A 462 9.59 14.25 13.14
CA ASN A 462 9.40 15.56 13.76
C ASN A 462 9.40 15.50 15.30
N GLY A 463 10.56 15.14 15.86
CA GLY A 463 10.74 14.93 17.31
C GLY A 463 10.43 13.49 17.73
N THR A 464 10.56 13.20 19.04
CA THR A 464 10.52 11.82 19.55
C THR A 464 9.32 11.58 20.44
N GLU A 465 8.66 10.44 20.29
CA GLU A 465 7.63 9.94 21.20
C GLU A 465 8.26 9.08 22.31
N PRO A 466 7.82 9.20 23.58
CA PRO A 466 8.24 8.28 24.62
C PRO A 466 7.89 6.84 24.26
N VAL A 467 8.85 5.94 24.50
CA VAL A 467 8.66 4.48 24.39
C VAL A 467 8.84 3.89 25.78
N GLN A 468 7.98 2.94 26.11
CA GLN A 468 7.82 2.33 27.42
C GLN A 468 7.97 0.81 27.28
N SER A 469 8.45 0.14 28.32
CA SER A 469 8.30 -1.32 28.38
C SER A 469 6.82 -1.67 28.46
N VAL A 470 6.41 -2.74 27.76
CA VAL A 470 5.14 -3.41 27.99
C VAL A 470 5.09 -3.87 29.45
N SER A 471 3.94 -3.77 30.09
CA SER A 471 3.76 -4.09 31.52
C SER A 471 2.66 -5.12 31.78
N ALA A 472 1.70 -5.24 30.87
CA ALA A 472 0.62 -6.23 30.95
C ALA A 472 0.03 -6.53 29.57
N ALA A 473 -0.62 -7.68 29.45
CA ALA A 473 -1.50 -8.01 28.34
C ALA A 473 -2.67 -8.87 28.82
N GLU A 474 -3.81 -8.73 28.16
CA GLU A 474 -5.02 -9.47 28.50
C GLU A 474 -5.85 -9.74 27.26
N PHE A 475 -6.58 -10.85 27.28
CA PHE A 475 -7.55 -11.18 26.24
C PHE A 475 -8.95 -11.39 26.81
N TYR A 476 -9.95 -11.27 25.94
CA TYR A 476 -11.36 -11.46 26.26
C TYR A 476 -12.02 -12.38 25.24
N LEU A 477 -13.05 -13.12 25.67
CA LEU A 477 -13.83 -14.01 24.82
C LEU A 477 -15.24 -13.45 24.63
N ASP A 478 -15.63 -13.26 23.37
CA ASP A 478 -16.92 -12.79 22.85
C ASP A 478 -17.38 -11.40 23.27
N ASN A 479 -16.95 -10.91 24.43
CA ASN A 479 -17.30 -9.61 24.95
C ASN A 479 -16.05 -8.72 24.97
N PRO A 480 -16.05 -7.57 24.28
CA PRO A 480 -14.89 -6.69 24.24
C PRO A 480 -14.60 -6.06 25.63
N PRO A 481 -13.40 -5.49 25.83
CA PRO A 481 -12.96 -4.97 27.12
C PRO A 481 -13.89 -3.90 27.75
N TRP A 482 -14.67 -3.20 26.93
CA TRP A 482 -15.59 -2.14 27.37
C TRP A 482 -17.01 -2.62 27.71
N SER A 483 -17.32 -3.92 27.60
CA SER A 483 -18.66 -4.47 27.89
C SER A 483 -19.00 -4.59 29.39
N GLY A 484 -18.27 -3.87 30.25
CA GLY A 484 -18.53 -3.80 31.69
C GLY A 484 -18.50 -5.17 32.36
N ALA A 485 -19.55 -5.50 33.14
CA ALA A 485 -19.61 -6.74 33.91
C ALA A 485 -19.71 -8.02 33.06
N ALA A 486 -20.01 -7.91 31.76
CA ALA A 486 -20.02 -9.04 30.83
C ALA A 486 -18.62 -9.41 30.33
N ALA A 487 -17.67 -8.46 30.36
CA ALA A 487 -16.30 -8.68 29.94
C ALA A 487 -15.46 -9.26 31.09
N THR A 488 -14.79 -10.38 30.85
CA THR A 488 -13.85 -10.98 31.81
C THR A 488 -12.46 -11.00 31.21
N ALA A 489 -11.54 -10.23 31.79
CA ALA A 489 -10.14 -10.22 31.40
C ALA A 489 -9.48 -11.57 31.74
N LEU A 490 -8.81 -12.17 30.75
CA LEU A 490 -8.04 -13.39 30.88
C LEU A 490 -6.55 -13.06 30.69
N PRO A 491 -5.66 -13.65 31.51
CA PRO A 491 -4.26 -13.27 31.52
C PRO A 491 -3.53 -13.71 30.26
N VAL A 492 -2.63 -12.85 29.78
CA VAL A 492 -1.62 -13.15 28.76
C VAL A 492 -0.25 -13.01 29.41
N SER A 493 0.69 -13.88 29.04
CA SER A 493 2.05 -13.87 29.58
C SER A 493 3.05 -13.43 28.51
N ALA A 494 4.14 -12.76 28.93
CA ALA A 494 5.33 -12.63 28.11
C ALA A 494 5.96 -14.01 27.89
N ALA A 495 6.39 -14.30 26.66
CA ALA A 495 6.91 -15.61 26.27
C ALA A 495 8.23 -15.97 26.99
N ASP A 496 9.01 -14.96 27.37
CA ASP A 496 10.24 -15.11 28.15
C ASP A 496 10.01 -15.13 29.68
N GLY A 497 8.75 -14.89 30.11
CA GLY A 497 8.31 -14.88 31.49
C GLY A 497 8.33 -13.52 32.19
N ALA A 498 8.72 -12.42 31.52
CA ALA A 498 8.71 -11.08 32.12
C ALA A 498 8.27 -10.00 31.11
N PHE A 499 7.39 -9.10 31.54
CA PHE A 499 7.10 -7.88 30.80
C PHE A 499 8.18 -6.83 31.11
N ASP A 500 9.25 -6.79 30.32
CA ASP A 500 10.38 -5.89 30.56
C ASP A 500 10.95 -5.18 29.32
N SER A 501 10.45 -5.51 28.12
CA SER A 501 10.84 -4.90 26.85
C SER A 501 9.76 -3.97 26.28
N SER A 502 10.14 -3.02 25.42
CA SER A 502 9.19 -2.19 24.65
C SER A 502 8.50 -2.94 23.51
N SER A 503 9.03 -4.10 23.14
CA SER A 503 8.41 -5.06 22.24
C SER A 503 8.48 -6.43 22.88
N GLU A 504 7.32 -7.05 23.12
CA GLU A 504 7.17 -8.25 23.93
C GLU A 504 6.39 -9.33 23.18
N THR A 505 6.95 -10.54 23.09
CA THR A 505 6.22 -11.69 22.52
C THR A 505 5.22 -12.19 23.55
N LEU A 506 3.96 -12.25 23.17
CA LEU A 506 2.84 -12.65 24.01
C LEU A 506 2.48 -14.12 23.77
N THR A 507 2.09 -14.82 24.84
CA THR A 507 1.50 -16.15 24.76
C THR A 507 0.36 -16.35 25.76
N ALA A 508 -0.68 -17.05 25.33
CA ALA A 508 -1.77 -17.48 26.19
C ALA A 508 -2.37 -18.81 25.73
N SER A 509 -2.89 -19.59 26.68
CA SER A 509 -3.68 -20.79 26.39
C SER A 509 -5.16 -20.52 26.56
N ILE A 510 -5.93 -20.73 25.51
CA ILE A 510 -7.37 -20.52 25.47
C ILE A 510 -8.04 -21.87 25.70
N ASN A 511 -8.80 -21.97 26.79
CA ASN A 511 -9.59 -23.15 27.11
C ASN A 511 -10.97 -23.04 26.46
N THR A 512 -11.27 -23.91 25.50
CA THR A 512 -12.58 -23.91 24.83
C THR A 512 -13.65 -24.72 25.58
N ALA A 513 -13.31 -25.29 26.74
CA ALA A 513 -14.27 -26.01 27.58
C ALA A 513 -15.39 -25.06 28.05
N GLY A 514 -16.63 -25.39 27.67
CA GLY A 514 -17.81 -24.61 28.04
C GLY A 514 -18.14 -23.47 27.07
N LEU A 515 -17.32 -23.25 26.04
CA LEU A 515 -17.74 -22.46 24.88
C LEU A 515 -18.85 -23.18 24.13
N ALA A 516 -19.76 -22.41 23.55
CA ALA A 516 -20.82 -22.95 22.70
C ALA A 516 -20.22 -23.46 21.39
N MET A 517 -20.96 -24.28 20.65
CA MET A 517 -20.56 -24.60 19.28
C MET A 517 -20.74 -23.35 18.40
N GLY A 518 -19.80 -23.12 17.51
CA GLY A 518 -19.83 -22.03 16.54
C GLY A 518 -18.62 -21.10 16.65
N ARG A 519 -18.78 -19.92 16.05
CA ARG A 519 -17.76 -18.87 16.00
C ARG A 519 -17.69 -18.12 17.33
N HIS A 520 -16.46 -17.91 17.79
CA HIS A 520 -16.10 -17.06 18.93
C HIS A 520 -15.08 -16.02 18.47
N ILE A 521 -15.08 -14.87 19.14
CA ILE A 521 -14.10 -13.80 18.89
C ILE A 521 -13.22 -13.58 20.13
N ILE A 522 -11.92 -13.47 19.89
CA ILE A 522 -10.92 -13.15 20.90
C ILE A 522 -10.51 -11.71 20.71
N TYR A 523 -10.59 -10.91 21.75
CA TYR A 523 -10.07 -9.53 21.78
C TYR A 523 -8.78 -9.52 22.58
N LEU A 524 -7.70 -8.98 22.04
CA LEU A 524 -6.39 -8.85 22.69
C LEU A 524 -6.01 -7.37 22.79
N ARG A 525 -5.49 -6.98 23.94
CA ARG A 525 -4.82 -5.68 24.13
C ARG A 525 -3.65 -5.81 25.09
N SER A 526 -2.75 -4.85 25.02
CA SER A 526 -1.59 -4.74 25.89
C SER A 526 -1.50 -3.35 26.52
N GLN A 527 -0.78 -3.28 27.64
CA GLN A 527 -0.59 -2.07 28.43
C GLN A 527 0.91 -1.79 28.56
N ASP A 528 1.30 -0.54 28.39
CA ASP A 528 2.65 -0.09 28.66
C ASP A 528 2.90 0.14 30.17
N SER A 529 4.13 0.48 30.55
CA SER A 529 4.51 0.79 31.94
C SER A 529 4.09 2.18 32.43
N ALA A 530 3.58 3.05 31.56
CA ALA A 530 2.93 4.31 31.93
C ALA A 530 1.44 4.11 32.26
N GLY A 531 0.88 2.94 31.96
CA GLY A 531 -0.51 2.57 32.22
C GLY A 531 -1.44 2.78 31.02
N ASN A 532 -0.92 3.06 29.83
CA ASN A 532 -1.71 3.25 28.61
C ASN A 532 -2.04 1.89 28.00
N TRP A 533 -3.33 1.64 27.76
CA TRP A 533 -3.80 0.47 27.01
C TRP A 533 -3.82 0.80 25.53
N GLY A 534 -3.17 -0.02 24.71
CA GLY A 534 -3.15 0.13 23.27
C GLY A 534 -4.41 -0.35 22.56
N ALA A 535 -4.39 -0.25 21.23
CA ALA A 535 -5.51 -0.65 20.39
C ALA A 535 -5.82 -2.15 20.54
N VAL A 536 -7.11 -2.49 20.44
CA VAL A 536 -7.56 -3.88 20.45
C VAL A 536 -7.33 -4.49 19.07
N SER A 537 -6.73 -5.68 19.04
CA SER A 537 -6.73 -6.57 17.88
C SER A 537 -7.53 -7.83 18.18
N ALA A 538 -8.05 -8.50 17.15
CA ALA A 538 -8.91 -9.64 17.33
C ALA A 538 -8.59 -10.82 16.42
N ALA A 539 -9.06 -12.01 16.83
CA ALA A 539 -9.00 -13.22 16.04
C ALA A 539 -10.26 -14.07 16.24
N PHE A 540 -10.65 -14.82 15.21
CA PHE A 540 -11.73 -15.80 15.32
C PHE A 540 -11.20 -17.17 15.76
N VAL A 541 -12.01 -17.86 16.56
CA VAL A 541 -11.85 -19.29 16.84
C VAL A 541 -13.19 -19.98 16.72
N TYR A 542 -13.22 -21.16 16.12
CA TYR A 542 -14.44 -21.93 15.90
C TYR A 542 -14.41 -23.18 16.78
N VAL A 543 -15.48 -23.38 17.56
CA VAL A 543 -15.70 -24.60 18.32
C VAL A 543 -16.66 -25.49 17.53
N VAL A 544 -16.19 -26.62 17.05
CA VAL A 544 -16.93 -27.51 16.15
C VAL A 544 -17.08 -28.91 16.75
N ASP A 545 -18.14 -29.64 16.36
CA ASP A 545 -18.27 -31.05 16.73
C ASP A 545 -17.37 -31.89 15.80
N PRO A 546 -16.27 -32.50 16.28
CA PRO A 546 -15.34 -33.23 15.43
C PRO A 546 -15.97 -34.47 14.77
N ALA A 547 -17.15 -34.93 15.23
CA ALA A 547 -17.85 -36.06 14.60
C ALA A 547 -18.56 -35.68 13.29
N ILE A 548 -18.86 -34.40 13.10
CA ILE A 548 -19.61 -33.88 11.93
C ILE A 548 -18.97 -32.63 11.31
N ALA A 549 -17.86 -32.12 11.85
CA ALA A 549 -17.15 -31.01 11.25
C ALA A 549 -16.58 -31.43 9.88
N PRO A 550 -16.78 -30.65 8.82
CA PRO A 550 -16.18 -30.95 7.54
C PRO A 550 -14.65 -30.89 7.58
N VAL A 551 -14.04 -31.73 6.74
CA VAL A 551 -12.59 -31.80 6.57
C VAL A 551 -12.25 -31.62 5.10
N ILE A 552 -11.32 -30.72 4.80
CA ILE A 552 -10.70 -30.64 3.49
C ILE A 552 -9.27 -31.11 3.65
N SER A 553 -8.89 -32.14 2.90
CA SER A 553 -7.54 -32.70 2.93
C SER A 553 -7.05 -32.95 1.52
N GLY A 554 -5.76 -33.09 1.33
CA GLY A 554 -5.22 -33.44 0.02
C GLY A 554 -3.71 -33.41 0.03
N THR A 555 -3.14 -33.43 -1.16
CA THR A 555 -1.69 -33.28 -1.36
C THR A 555 -1.36 -32.05 -2.17
N VAL A 556 -0.22 -31.42 -1.88
CA VAL A 556 0.41 -30.42 -2.72
C VAL A 556 1.62 -31.06 -3.40
N THR A 557 1.61 -31.06 -4.72
CA THR A 557 2.66 -31.67 -5.54
C THR A 557 3.13 -30.74 -6.64
N ALA A 558 4.38 -30.90 -7.07
CA ALA A 558 4.93 -30.23 -8.23
C ALA A 558 4.27 -30.76 -9.52
N ALA A 559 3.91 -29.86 -10.42
CA ALA A 559 3.37 -30.23 -11.72
C ALA A 559 4.40 -31.00 -12.56
N GLY A 560 3.97 -32.11 -13.17
CA GLY A 560 4.85 -32.97 -13.98
C GLY A 560 5.52 -34.09 -13.18
N SER A 561 6.39 -33.78 -12.21
CA SER A 561 7.08 -34.82 -11.40
C SER A 561 6.15 -35.52 -10.41
N GLY A 562 5.14 -34.81 -9.89
CA GLY A 562 4.30 -35.31 -8.80
C GLY A 562 5.02 -35.33 -7.44
N GLN A 563 6.19 -34.72 -7.33
CA GLN A 563 6.94 -34.64 -6.07
C GLN A 563 6.22 -33.79 -5.04
N PRO A 564 6.24 -34.16 -3.74
CA PRO A 564 5.67 -33.34 -2.68
C PRO A 564 6.25 -31.92 -2.61
N VAL A 565 5.39 -30.92 -2.43
CA VAL A 565 5.81 -29.54 -2.19
C VAL A 565 5.32 -29.07 -0.82
N ALA A 566 6.26 -28.57 -0.01
CA ALA A 566 5.94 -27.89 1.24
C ALA A 566 5.25 -26.56 0.93
N ALA A 567 4.08 -26.36 1.52
CA ALA A 567 3.21 -25.23 1.22
C ALA A 567 2.32 -24.87 2.41
N SER A 568 2.03 -23.57 2.54
CA SER A 568 0.92 -23.07 3.34
C SER A 568 -0.39 -23.21 2.57
N ILE A 569 -1.43 -23.68 3.25
CA ILE A 569 -2.79 -23.85 2.73
C ILE A 569 -3.70 -22.87 3.46
N ASP A 570 -4.26 -21.93 2.72
CA ASP A 570 -5.10 -20.87 3.28
C ASP A 570 -6.52 -20.97 2.71
N ALA A 571 -7.48 -21.27 3.58
CA ALA A 571 -8.91 -21.26 3.26
C ALA A 571 -9.63 -19.99 3.78
N GLY A 572 -8.87 -18.93 4.08
CA GLY A 572 -9.30 -17.73 4.78
C GLY A 572 -9.06 -17.85 6.29
N ALA A 573 -8.40 -16.85 6.88
CA ALA A 573 -8.14 -16.82 8.32
C ALA A 573 -9.45 -17.01 9.11
N PRO A 574 -9.46 -17.88 10.14
CA PRO A 574 -8.31 -18.53 10.78
C PRO A 574 -8.01 -19.96 10.24
N PHE A 575 -8.58 -20.36 9.10
CA PHE A 575 -8.48 -21.73 8.56
C PHE A 575 -7.23 -21.91 7.69
N VAL A 576 -6.08 -21.94 8.35
CA VAL A 576 -4.77 -22.19 7.72
C VAL A 576 -4.19 -23.53 8.17
N ALA A 577 -3.45 -24.18 7.29
CA ALA A 577 -2.66 -25.38 7.56
C ALA A 577 -1.34 -25.33 6.79
N THR A 578 -0.40 -26.20 7.14
CA THR A 578 0.81 -26.45 6.35
C THR A 578 0.78 -27.88 5.85
N SER A 579 1.27 -28.13 4.63
CA SER A 579 1.55 -29.49 4.19
C SER A 579 2.72 -30.10 4.97
N ASP A 580 2.70 -31.41 5.19
CA ASP A 580 3.82 -32.14 5.76
C ASP A 580 4.91 -32.44 4.72
N VAL A 581 5.97 -33.16 5.11
CA VAL A 581 7.07 -33.56 4.21
C VAL A 581 6.63 -34.44 3.04
N SER A 582 5.43 -35.02 3.10
CA SER A 582 4.81 -35.79 2.01
C SER A 582 3.87 -34.94 1.15
N GLY A 583 3.81 -33.63 1.39
CA GLY A 583 2.91 -32.69 0.71
C GLY A 583 1.47 -32.81 1.20
N THR A 584 1.18 -33.66 2.19
CA THR A 584 -0.18 -33.91 2.67
C THR A 584 -0.62 -32.81 3.64
N TYR A 585 -1.86 -32.35 3.50
CA TYR A 585 -2.46 -31.38 4.42
C TYR A 585 -3.87 -31.80 4.84
N SER A 586 -4.35 -31.21 5.94
CA SER A 586 -5.73 -31.38 6.42
C SER A 586 -6.20 -30.13 7.14
N LEU A 587 -7.37 -29.64 6.75
CA LEU A 587 -8.07 -28.51 7.34
C LEU A 587 -9.37 -29.00 7.98
N LEU A 588 -9.57 -28.59 9.23
CA LEU A 588 -10.85 -28.68 9.92
C LEU A 588 -11.53 -27.30 9.85
N LEU A 589 -12.76 -27.26 9.37
CA LEU A 589 -13.47 -25.99 9.12
C LEU A 589 -14.99 -26.16 9.30
N PRO A 590 -15.75 -25.09 9.56
CA PRO A 590 -17.21 -25.16 9.58
C PRO A 590 -17.80 -25.39 8.17
N ALA A 591 -19.06 -25.80 8.10
CA ALA A 591 -19.77 -25.91 6.82
C ALA A 591 -19.87 -24.53 6.14
N GLY A 592 -19.61 -24.47 4.85
CA GLY A 592 -19.50 -23.21 4.12
C GLY A 592 -18.95 -23.40 2.70
N GLU A 593 -18.74 -22.28 2.02
CA GLU A 593 -18.07 -22.21 0.73
C GLU A 593 -16.74 -21.47 0.89
N TYR A 594 -15.66 -22.04 0.35
CA TYR A 594 -14.30 -21.57 0.56
C TYR A 594 -13.55 -21.40 -0.75
N SER A 595 -12.64 -20.43 -0.77
CA SER A 595 -11.53 -20.39 -1.72
C SER A 595 -10.27 -20.81 -0.99
N ILE A 596 -9.54 -21.77 -1.54
CA ILE A 596 -8.34 -22.33 -0.92
C ILE A 596 -7.15 -22.05 -1.80
N THR A 597 -6.12 -21.43 -1.23
CA THR A 597 -4.86 -21.16 -1.90
C THR A 597 -3.76 -22.01 -1.28
N ALA A 598 -3.05 -22.79 -2.10
CA ALA A 598 -1.79 -23.40 -1.74
C ALA A 598 -0.64 -22.49 -2.18
N THR A 599 0.11 -21.98 -1.20
CA THR A 599 1.28 -21.11 -1.43
C THR A 599 2.54 -21.89 -1.07
N PRO A 600 3.43 -22.17 -2.03
CA PRO A 600 4.65 -22.93 -1.77
C PRO A 600 5.61 -22.16 -0.86
N ASP A 601 6.34 -22.89 -0.01
CA ASP A 601 7.42 -22.32 0.80
C ASP A 601 8.65 -21.97 -0.07
N SER A 602 8.80 -22.65 -1.22
CA SER A 602 9.85 -22.38 -2.20
C SER A 602 9.42 -21.32 -3.22
N PRO A 603 10.32 -20.40 -3.62
CA PRO A 603 10.07 -19.41 -4.67
C PRO A 603 10.01 -20.01 -6.09
N ASP A 604 10.29 -21.31 -6.25
CA ASP A 604 10.37 -21.98 -7.55
C ASP A 604 9.02 -22.43 -8.11
N TYR A 605 7.95 -22.34 -7.32
CA TYR A 605 6.60 -22.71 -7.74
C TYR A 605 5.63 -21.53 -7.58
N ALA A 606 4.67 -21.42 -8.50
CA ALA A 606 3.59 -20.45 -8.37
C ALA A 606 2.50 -20.94 -7.41
N PRO A 607 1.85 -20.04 -6.65
CA PRO A 607 0.69 -20.39 -5.84
C PRO A 607 -0.49 -20.83 -6.71
N ALA A 608 -1.35 -21.68 -6.16
CA ALA A 608 -2.55 -22.15 -6.84
C ALA A 608 -3.80 -21.95 -5.97
N THR A 609 -4.85 -21.35 -6.55
CA THR A 609 -6.11 -21.07 -5.86
C THR A 609 -7.27 -21.84 -6.50
N VAL A 610 -8.09 -22.48 -5.68
CA VAL A 610 -9.36 -23.10 -6.08
C VAL A 610 -10.51 -22.44 -5.31
N SER A 611 -11.41 -21.80 -6.02
CA SER A 611 -12.59 -21.13 -5.45
C SER A 611 -13.86 -21.96 -5.55
N GLY A 612 -14.82 -21.70 -4.65
CA GLY A 612 -16.15 -22.30 -4.70
C GLY A 612 -16.23 -23.71 -4.13
N ILE A 613 -15.33 -24.08 -3.23
CA ILE A 613 -15.36 -25.38 -2.56
C ILE A 613 -16.42 -25.33 -1.47
N THR A 614 -17.59 -25.94 -1.73
CA THR A 614 -18.66 -26.05 -0.74
C THR A 614 -18.53 -27.33 0.08
N VAL A 615 -18.43 -27.20 1.41
CA VAL A 615 -18.48 -28.32 2.36
C VAL A 615 -19.70 -28.25 3.27
N ALA A 616 -20.35 -29.39 3.48
CA ALA A 616 -21.43 -29.56 4.45
C ALA A 616 -20.96 -30.38 5.67
N GLU A 617 -21.72 -30.30 6.77
CA GLU A 617 -21.48 -31.13 7.96
C GLU A 617 -21.40 -32.63 7.60
N GLY A 618 -20.37 -33.29 8.11
CA GLY A 618 -20.08 -34.71 7.94
C GLY A 618 -19.40 -35.04 6.61
N GLN A 619 -19.07 -34.03 5.78
CA GLN A 619 -18.35 -34.25 4.53
C GLN A 619 -16.84 -34.15 4.71
N SER A 620 -16.14 -35.06 4.04
CA SER A 620 -14.71 -34.93 3.79
C SER A 620 -14.50 -34.75 2.29
N ILE A 621 -13.80 -33.69 1.90
CA ILE A 621 -13.43 -33.41 0.52
C ILE A 621 -11.93 -33.62 0.36
N VAL A 622 -11.55 -34.24 -0.75
CA VAL A 622 -10.16 -34.30 -1.19
C VAL A 622 -9.92 -33.17 -2.19
N GLN A 623 -8.97 -32.29 -1.90
CA GLN A 623 -8.55 -31.21 -2.79
C GLN A 623 -7.04 -31.25 -2.97
N ASP A 624 -6.60 -31.78 -4.11
CA ASP A 624 -5.17 -31.82 -4.44
C ASP A 624 -4.76 -30.54 -5.17
N PHE A 625 -3.54 -30.08 -4.95
CA PHE A 625 -2.93 -28.95 -5.64
C PHE A 625 -1.73 -29.41 -6.43
N GLU A 626 -1.69 -29.03 -7.70
CA GLU A 626 -0.54 -29.23 -8.58
C GLU A 626 0.07 -27.86 -8.88
N LEU A 627 1.22 -27.57 -8.29
CA LEU A 627 1.88 -26.26 -8.40
C LEU A 627 2.79 -26.21 -9.62
N LEU A 628 2.61 -25.19 -10.45
CA LEU A 628 3.39 -25.00 -11.67
C LEU A 628 4.77 -24.43 -11.32
N PRO A 629 5.88 -25.01 -11.83
CA PRO A 629 7.20 -24.45 -11.64
C PRO A 629 7.37 -23.16 -12.45
N TYR A 630 8.16 -22.23 -11.92
CA TYR A 630 8.66 -21.09 -12.68
C TYR A 630 9.83 -21.50 -13.56
N CYS A 631 9.91 -20.90 -14.74
CA CYS A 631 11.11 -20.89 -15.56
C CYS A 631 11.44 -19.49 -16.04
N ASP A 632 12.73 -19.26 -16.29
CA ASP A 632 13.21 -18.04 -16.91
C ASP A 632 12.86 -18.08 -18.40
N VAL A 633 12.02 -17.17 -18.85
CA VAL A 633 11.69 -17.01 -20.28
C VAL A 633 12.55 -15.95 -20.94
N PHE A 634 13.24 -15.16 -20.13
CA PHE A 634 14.30 -14.25 -20.53
C PHE A 634 15.21 -14.02 -19.33
N SER A 635 16.53 -14.04 -19.53
CA SER A 635 17.50 -13.67 -18.51
C SER A 635 18.70 -12.94 -19.11
N ASP A 636 19.20 -11.94 -18.40
CA ASP A 636 20.41 -11.21 -18.74
C ASP A 636 21.15 -10.75 -17.47
N ASP A 637 22.34 -11.30 -17.28
CA ASP A 637 23.30 -10.97 -16.22
C ASP A 637 24.37 -9.96 -16.69
N ALA A 638 24.18 -9.33 -17.87
CA ALA A 638 25.09 -8.37 -18.49
C ALA A 638 26.51 -8.89 -18.82
N GLU A 639 26.83 -10.17 -18.56
CA GLU A 639 28.15 -10.73 -18.82
C GLU A 639 28.35 -11.16 -20.27
N ASN A 640 27.25 -11.53 -20.92
CA ASN A 640 27.26 -12.16 -22.24
C ASN A 640 26.96 -11.19 -23.39
N GLY A 641 27.27 -9.91 -23.18
CA GLY A 641 27.02 -8.84 -24.16
C GLY A 641 25.57 -8.36 -24.12
N ASP A 642 25.12 -7.71 -25.19
CA ASP A 642 23.86 -6.96 -25.19
C ASP A 642 22.59 -7.82 -25.32
N GLN A 643 22.69 -9.13 -25.56
CA GLN A 643 21.57 -10.10 -25.63
C GLN A 643 20.31 -9.64 -26.41
N GLY A 644 20.48 -8.76 -27.41
CA GLY A 644 19.38 -8.20 -28.20
C GLY A 644 18.66 -6.99 -27.59
N TRP A 645 19.15 -6.45 -26.48
CA TRP A 645 18.73 -5.17 -25.92
C TRP A 645 18.98 -4.03 -26.91
N SER A 646 18.00 -3.13 -27.00
CA SER A 646 18.14 -1.85 -27.69
C SER A 646 18.47 -0.76 -26.67
N ALA A 647 19.76 -0.51 -26.49
CA ALA A 647 20.27 0.54 -25.60
C ALA A 647 20.36 1.90 -26.33
N ALA A 648 19.56 2.88 -25.89
CA ALA A 648 19.71 4.26 -26.35
C ALA A 648 20.83 4.94 -25.57
N ALA A 649 21.81 5.51 -26.28
CA ALA A 649 22.93 6.21 -25.65
C ALA A 649 22.43 7.21 -24.57
N PRO A 650 22.99 7.18 -23.36
CA PRO A 650 24.30 6.63 -23.00
C PRO A 650 24.31 5.18 -22.49
N TRP A 651 23.16 4.50 -22.41
CA TRP A 651 23.06 3.13 -21.88
C TRP A 651 24.11 2.18 -22.47
N ALA A 652 24.86 1.50 -21.61
CA ALA A 652 25.81 0.46 -21.99
C ALA A 652 26.10 -0.50 -20.83
N ILE A 653 26.77 -1.60 -21.14
CA ILE A 653 27.32 -2.52 -20.14
C ILE A 653 28.62 -1.93 -19.60
N THR A 654 28.77 -1.91 -18.27
CA THR A 654 29.90 -1.34 -17.53
C THR A 654 30.45 -2.33 -16.49
N ASP A 655 31.65 -2.07 -15.98
CA ASP A 655 32.30 -2.78 -14.87
C ASP A 655 32.50 -1.88 -13.63
N GLU A 656 31.80 -0.75 -13.58
CA GLU A 656 31.89 0.26 -12.50
C GLU A 656 31.16 -0.18 -11.22
N ALA A 657 30.02 -0.84 -11.39
CA ALA A 657 29.27 -1.52 -10.35
C ALA A 657 28.66 -2.79 -10.95
N ALA A 658 28.57 -3.85 -10.16
CA ALA A 658 27.88 -5.09 -10.51
C ALA A 658 27.31 -5.71 -9.24
N ASN A 659 26.16 -6.34 -9.35
CA ASN A 659 25.60 -7.21 -8.34
C ASN A 659 26.20 -8.63 -8.49
N SER A 660 26.28 -9.11 -9.73
CA SER A 660 26.79 -10.44 -10.03
C SER A 660 27.18 -10.61 -11.51
N PRO A 661 28.36 -11.19 -11.85
CA PRO A 661 29.61 -11.21 -11.12
C PRO A 661 30.47 -9.94 -11.32
N THR A 662 30.60 -9.40 -12.53
CA THR A 662 31.58 -8.32 -12.83
C THR A 662 31.05 -7.16 -13.64
N ARG A 663 29.87 -7.27 -14.24
CA ARG A 663 29.29 -6.26 -15.11
C ARG A 663 27.82 -6.03 -14.81
N SER A 664 27.34 -4.86 -15.16
CA SER A 664 25.92 -4.53 -15.15
C SER A 664 25.59 -3.62 -16.34
N TRP A 665 24.31 -3.44 -16.62
CA TRP A 665 23.86 -2.31 -17.42
C TRP A 665 23.95 -1.02 -16.60
N SER A 666 24.33 0.08 -17.24
CA SER A 666 24.28 1.43 -16.67
C SER A 666 23.77 2.41 -17.72
N ASP A 667 22.96 3.38 -17.30
CA ASP A 667 22.49 4.46 -18.18
C ASP A 667 23.61 5.49 -18.48
N SER A 668 24.56 5.65 -17.56
CA SER A 668 25.53 6.75 -17.52
C SER A 668 26.96 6.26 -17.21
N PRO A 669 27.48 5.24 -17.93
CA PRO A 669 28.80 4.71 -17.67
C PRO A 669 29.89 5.80 -17.77
N GLY A 670 30.78 5.86 -16.78
CA GLY A 670 31.88 6.81 -16.74
C GLY A 670 31.60 8.14 -16.03
N GLY A 671 30.43 8.33 -15.41
CA GLY A 671 30.11 9.53 -14.63
C GLY A 671 28.62 9.70 -14.35
N GLU A 672 28.21 10.92 -14.04
CA GLU A 672 26.80 11.25 -13.79
C GLU A 672 26.01 11.37 -15.11
N TYR A 673 24.69 11.12 -15.06
CA TYR A 673 23.81 11.36 -16.20
C TYR A 673 23.73 12.86 -16.54
N SER A 674 23.23 13.20 -17.74
CA SER A 674 23.09 14.61 -18.16
C SER A 674 21.73 15.19 -17.79
N ASP A 675 21.66 16.51 -17.65
CA ASP A 675 20.38 17.23 -17.59
C ASP A 675 19.50 16.91 -18.81
N ASN A 676 18.19 16.81 -18.59
CA ASN A 676 17.11 16.60 -19.54
C ASN A 676 17.22 15.28 -20.31
N ILE A 677 17.85 14.28 -19.71
CA ILE A 677 17.99 12.96 -20.33
C ILE A 677 16.65 12.25 -20.30
N ASN A 678 16.39 11.51 -21.37
CA ASN A 678 15.26 10.60 -21.47
C ASN A 678 15.70 9.44 -22.35
N SER A 679 16.48 8.54 -21.74
CA SER A 679 17.16 7.44 -22.41
C SER A 679 16.55 6.12 -21.95
N THR A 680 16.58 5.12 -22.84
CA THR A 680 15.90 3.85 -22.59
C THR A 680 16.79 2.67 -22.94
N LEU A 681 16.74 1.64 -22.09
CA LEU A 681 17.19 0.28 -22.38
C LEU A 681 15.96 -0.59 -22.61
N THR A 682 15.74 -1.04 -23.85
CA THR A 682 14.52 -1.78 -24.24
C THR A 682 14.84 -3.22 -24.59
N SER A 683 14.10 -4.17 -24.02
CA SER A 683 14.32 -5.61 -24.24
C SER A 683 14.00 -5.99 -25.69
N PRO A 684 14.52 -7.13 -26.18
CA PRO A 684 13.94 -7.79 -27.33
C PRO A 684 12.47 -8.16 -27.06
N THR A 685 11.73 -8.54 -28.11
CA THR A 685 10.38 -9.09 -27.96
C THR A 685 10.47 -10.47 -27.30
N ILE A 686 9.76 -10.65 -26.19
CA ILE A 686 9.70 -11.87 -25.38
C ILE A 686 8.31 -12.49 -25.56
N MET A 687 8.27 -13.82 -25.72
CA MET A 687 7.02 -14.57 -25.87
C MET A 687 6.57 -15.09 -24.51
N VAL A 688 5.35 -14.72 -24.10
CA VAL A 688 4.77 -15.11 -22.80
C VAL A 688 3.37 -15.72 -22.96
N THR A 689 3.06 -16.29 -24.13
CA THR A 689 1.71 -16.73 -24.52
C THR A 689 1.12 -17.86 -23.70
N ASP A 690 1.98 -18.72 -23.16
CA ASP A 690 1.60 -19.97 -22.51
C ASP A 690 2.00 -20.00 -21.03
N LEU A 691 2.30 -18.82 -20.47
CA LEU A 691 2.66 -18.63 -19.06
C LEU A 691 1.48 -18.09 -18.27
N SER A 692 1.51 -18.38 -16.99
CA SER A 692 0.73 -17.77 -15.93
C SER A 692 1.69 -17.15 -14.91
N ASP A 693 1.18 -16.26 -14.07
CA ASP A 693 1.94 -15.61 -13.01
C ASP A 693 3.32 -15.06 -13.44
N LEU A 694 3.29 -14.12 -14.38
CA LEU A 694 4.50 -13.52 -14.95
C LEU A 694 5.12 -12.53 -13.95
N ARG A 695 6.43 -12.57 -13.75
CA ARG A 695 7.16 -11.64 -12.87
C ARG A 695 8.49 -11.19 -13.46
N LEU A 696 8.85 -9.95 -13.21
CA LEU A 696 10.15 -9.36 -13.55
C LEU A 696 10.98 -9.24 -12.26
N GLU A 697 12.13 -9.90 -12.26
CA GLU A 697 13.11 -9.89 -11.18
C GLU A 697 14.40 -9.23 -11.67
N PHE A 698 15.02 -8.36 -10.88
CA PHE A 698 16.32 -7.75 -11.23
C PHE A 698 16.96 -7.09 -10.01
N ALA A 699 18.29 -7.02 -10.00
CA ALA A 699 19.03 -6.19 -9.06
C ALA A 699 19.11 -4.76 -9.58
N SER A 700 18.82 -3.78 -8.72
CA SER A 700 18.72 -2.37 -9.06
C SER A 700 19.55 -1.52 -8.11
N LEU A 701 20.35 -0.61 -8.67
CA LEU A 701 21.00 0.47 -7.92
C LEU A 701 20.66 1.80 -8.60
N CYS A 702 19.56 2.42 -8.16
CA CYS A 702 19.08 3.70 -8.67
C CYS A 702 19.58 4.86 -7.80
N ARG A 703 20.22 5.85 -8.43
CA ARG A 703 20.79 7.03 -7.82
C ARG A 703 20.44 8.25 -8.66
N THR A 704 19.38 8.93 -8.28
CA THR A 704 18.85 10.09 -8.99
C THR A 704 18.52 11.22 -8.02
N GLU A 705 18.32 12.43 -8.54
CA GLU A 705 17.75 13.52 -7.74
C GLU A 705 16.34 13.14 -7.25
N ALA A 706 16.19 12.99 -5.94
CA ALA A 706 14.93 12.63 -5.32
C ALA A 706 13.82 13.61 -5.70
N SER A 707 12.69 13.08 -6.17
CA SER A 707 11.48 13.79 -6.59
C SER A 707 11.54 14.54 -7.92
N TYR A 708 12.66 14.47 -8.66
CA TYR A 708 12.84 15.19 -9.93
C TYR A 708 13.28 14.26 -11.06
N ASP A 709 14.15 13.30 -10.74
CA ASP A 709 14.76 12.38 -11.68
C ASP A 709 14.41 10.92 -11.35
N TYR A 710 14.18 10.10 -12.36
CA TYR A 710 13.51 8.82 -12.17
C TYR A 710 14.10 7.67 -12.97
N CYS A 711 14.23 6.53 -12.28
CA CYS A 711 14.42 5.21 -12.84
C CYS A 711 13.04 4.56 -13.07
N ILE A 712 12.60 4.47 -14.32
CA ILE A 712 11.22 4.08 -14.67
C ILE A 712 11.22 2.73 -15.38
N ILE A 713 10.31 1.84 -14.98
CA ILE A 713 10.10 0.52 -15.59
C ILE A 713 8.78 0.57 -16.33
N GLU A 714 8.83 0.25 -17.61
CA GLU A 714 7.68 0.22 -18.50
C GLU A 714 7.59 -1.13 -19.21
N VAL A 715 6.37 -1.56 -19.51
CA VAL A 715 6.11 -2.77 -20.28
C VAL A 715 5.19 -2.50 -21.45
N SER A 716 5.24 -3.37 -22.45
CA SER A 716 4.41 -3.30 -23.64
C SER A 716 3.96 -4.69 -24.07
N ASP A 717 2.66 -4.88 -24.21
CA ASP A 717 2.03 -6.03 -24.88
C ASP A 717 1.74 -5.76 -26.39
N THR A 718 2.07 -4.56 -26.87
CA THR A 718 1.81 -4.10 -28.25
C THR A 718 3.07 -3.96 -29.09
N ASN A 719 4.15 -4.66 -28.74
CA ASN A 719 5.43 -4.57 -29.44
C ASN A 719 5.97 -3.12 -29.58
N GLY A 720 5.91 -2.37 -28.49
CA GLY A 720 6.46 -1.04 -28.34
C GLY A 720 5.59 0.10 -28.89
N ALA A 721 4.36 -0.20 -29.38
CA ALA A 721 3.44 0.83 -29.87
C ALA A 721 2.84 1.67 -28.73
N SER A 722 2.57 1.05 -27.59
CA SER A 722 2.17 1.69 -26.34
C SER A 722 2.92 1.08 -25.16
N TRP A 723 3.24 1.92 -24.17
CA TRP A 723 3.98 1.53 -22.98
C TRP A 723 3.17 1.88 -21.73
N SER A 724 3.17 0.96 -20.77
CA SER A 724 2.58 1.11 -19.45
C SER A 724 3.69 1.15 -18.42
N GLU A 725 3.75 2.21 -17.62
CA GLU A 725 4.65 2.28 -16.46
C GLU A 725 4.15 1.33 -15.38
N VAL A 726 5.04 0.45 -14.89
CA VAL A 726 4.73 -0.56 -13.87
C VAL A 726 5.46 -0.29 -12.55
N ALA A 727 6.60 0.41 -12.59
CA ALA A 727 7.31 0.85 -11.40
C ALA A 727 8.17 2.10 -11.70
N ARG A 728 8.49 2.84 -10.65
CA ARG A 728 9.31 4.05 -10.66
C ARG A 728 10.08 4.15 -9.36
N TYR A 729 11.35 4.51 -9.45
CA TYR A 729 12.22 4.78 -8.31
C TYR A 729 12.93 6.12 -8.49
N ASP A 730 13.30 6.75 -7.39
CA ASP A 730 14.12 7.96 -7.33
C ASP A 730 14.99 8.00 -6.07
N GLY A 731 15.85 9.03 -5.97
CA GLY A 731 16.73 9.22 -4.83
C GLY A 731 18.00 8.38 -4.92
N VAL A 732 18.80 8.41 -3.85
CA VAL A 732 20.13 7.78 -3.81
C VAL A 732 20.07 6.49 -3.02
N ALA A 733 19.93 5.34 -3.71
CA ALA A 733 20.02 4.03 -3.08
C ALA A 733 21.42 3.80 -2.47
N ALA A 734 21.44 3.36 -1.21
CA ALA A 734 22.67 3.11 -0.46
C ALA A 734 23.42 1.86 -0.97
N ASP A 735 22.67 0.79 -1.27
CA ASP A 735 23.15 -0.51 -1.74
C ASP A 735 22.19 -1.09 -2.80
N TRP A 736 22.63 -2.13 -3.52
CA TRP A 736 21.80 -2.87 -4.48
C TRP A 736 20.49 -3.36 -3.84
N GLN A 737 19.40 -3.27 -4.60
CA GLN A 737 18.06 -3.66 -4.19
C GLN A 737 17.52 -4.71 -5.16
N ASP A 738 17.14 -5.87 -4.65
CA ASP A 738 16.42 -6.88 -5.44
C ASP A 738 14.97 -6.42 -5.65
N GLN A 739 14.56 -6.32 -6.91
CA GLN A 739 13.22 -5.93 -7.30
C GLN A 739 12.45 -7.14 -7.80
N VAL A 740 11.20 -7.27 -7.37
CA VAL A 740 10.25 -8.27 -7.88
C VAL A 740 8.96 -7.56 -8.23
N ILE A 741 8.63 -7.52 -9.53
CA ILE A 741 7.43 -6.86 -10.06
C ILE A 741 6.51 -7.92 -10.65
N SER A 742 5.29 -8.03 -10.12
CA SER A 742 4.25 -8.87 -10.74
C SER A 742 3.78 -8.23 -12.04
N LEU A 743 3.73 -9.04 -13.09
CA LEU A 743 3.30 -8.70 -14.44
C LEU A 743 2.20 -9.66 -14.92
N SER A 744 1.50 -10.31 -13.99
CA SER A 744 0.54 -11.38 -14.27
C SER A 744 -0.63 -10.91 -15.15
N GLN A 745 -0.97 -9.60 -15.15
CA GLN A 745 -1.95 -9.02 -16.08
C GLN A 745 -1.51 -9.04 -17.56
N TYR A 746 -0.23 -9.24 -17.84
CA TYR A 746 0.34 -9.33 -19.19
C TYR A 746 0.67 -10.77 -19.62
N ALA A 747 0.42 -11.75 -18.75
CA ALA A 747 0.54 -13.16 -19.10
C ALA A 747 -0.36 -13.50 -20.30
N GLY A 748 0.13 -14.30 -21.24
CA GLY A 748 -0.56 -14.60 -22.50
C GLY A 748 -0.24 -13.66 -23.67
N ALA A 749 0.52 -12.59 -23.47
CA ALA A 749 0.92 -11.68 -24.55
C ALA A 749 1.90 -12.33 -25.56
N ALA A 750 1.67 -12.08 -26.84
CA ALA A 750 2.50 -12.65 -27.92
C ALA A 750 3.74 -11.81 -28.27
N ASN A 751 3.75 -10.52 -27.91
CA ASN A 751 4.85 -9.60 -28.22
C ASN A 751 5.16 -8.71 -27.02
N PHE A 752 5.58 -9.34 -25.92
CA PHE A 752 5.87 -8.64 -24.67
C PHE A 752 7.24 -8.00 -24.71
N GLN A 753 7.39 -6.80 -24.14
CA GLN A 753 8.68 -6.12 -23.97
C GLN A 753 8.73 -5.41 -22.63
N VAL A 754 9.94 -5.35 -22.07
CA VAL A 754 10.28 -4.55 -20.88
C VAL A 754 11.19 -3.41 -21.33
N ARG A 755 11.04 -2.24 -20.71
CA ARG A 755 11.89 -1.08 -20.93
C ARG A 755 12.24 -0.41 -19.62
N PHE A 756 13.53 -0.19 -19.42
CA PHE A 756 14.05 0.65 -18.36
C PHE A 756 14.35 2.04 -18.94
N ARG A 757 13.91 3.09 -18.26
CA ARG A 757 14.01 4.47 -18.72
C ARG A 757 14.55 5.37 -17.63
N LEU A 758 15.71 5.98 -17.86
CA LEU A 758 16.15 7.11 -17.03
C LEU A 758 15.56 8.39 -17.61
N GLN A 759 14.91 9.17 -16.75
CA GLN A 759 14.41 10.49 -17.08
C GLN A 759 14.92 11.52 -16.07
N SER A 760 15.61 12.56 -16.55
CA SER A 760 16.07 13.68 -15.71
C SER A 760 15.46 15.03 -16.09
N ASP A 761 15.49 15.96 -15.14
CA ASP A 761 15.08 17.34 -15.28
C ASP A 761 16.24 18.26 -15.74
N PHE A 762 16.16 19.58 -15.55
CA PHE A 762 17.15 20.50 -16.09
C PHE A 762 18.37 20.78 -15.21
N SER A 763 18.47 20.21 -14.01
CA SER A 763 19.63 20.44 -13.13
C SER A 763 19.74 19.38 -12.04
N VAL A 764 20.94 19.22 -11.48
CA VAL A 764 21.27 18.21 -10.47
C VAL A 764 21.30 16.83 -11.12
N THR A 765 22.47 16.23 -11.07
CA THR A 765 22.75 14.95 -11.70
C THR A 765 23.42 14.06 -10.68
N GLU A 766 23.16 12.78 -10.78
CA GLU A 766 23.74 11.74 -9.93
C GLU A 766 24.28 10.62 -10.83
N ASP A 767 24.81 9.58 -10.22
CA ASP A 767 25.42 8.42 -10.87
C ASP A 767 24.44 7.58 -11.71
N GLY A 768 23.13 7.84 -11.61
CA GLY A 768 22.12 7.23 -12.45
C GLY A 768 21.71 5.84 -12.02
N TRP A 769 21.55 4.92 -12.98
CA TRP A 769 20.93 3.64 -12.75
C TRP A 769 21.78 2.49 -13.24
N TYR A 770 22.09 1.57 -12.32
CA TYR A 770 22.68 0.27 -12.62
C TYR A 770 21.63 -0.84 -12.50
N LEU A 771 21.62 -1.75 -13.47
CA LEU A 771 20.71 -2.89 -13.57
C LEU A 771 21.51 -4.17 -13.80
N ASP A 772 21.20 -5.19 -13.02
CA ASP A 772 21.88 -6.48 -13.08
C ASP A 772 20.90 -7.63 -12.81
N ASP A 773 21.31 -8.86 -13.13
CA ASP A 773 20.54 -10.09 -12.89
C ASP A 773 19.07 -10.02 -13.37
N ILE A 774 18.83 -9.44 -14.56
CA ILE A 774 17.47 -9.22 -15.09
C ILE A 774 16.87 -10.55 -15.51
N ARG A 775 15.74 -10.95 -14.92
CA ARG A 775 15.00 -12.18 -15.24
C ARG A 775 13.52 -11.90 -15.43
N LEU A 776 12.97 -12.40 -16.52
CA LEU A 776 11.52 -12.51 -16.68
C LEU A 776 11.15 -13.97 -16.46
N ARG A 777 10.38 -14.24 -15.41
CA ARG A 777 9.95 -15.58 -15.02
C ARG A 777 8.45 -15.72 -15.19
N GLY A 778 7.99 -16.91 -15.57
CA GLY A 778 6.57 -17.23 -15.59
C GLY A 778 6.36 -18.70 -15.24
N ALA A 779 5.19 -19.02 -14.71
CA ALA A 779 4.82 -20.38 -14.36
C ALA A 779 3.99 -21.03 -15.46
N GLY A 780 4.31 -22.26 -15.84
CA GLY A 780 3.52 -22.98 -16.84
C GLY A 780 4.04 -24.37 -17.12
N SER A 781 3.24 -25.19 -17.78
CA SER A 781 3.59 -26.59 -18.06
C SER A 781 4.83 -26.74 -18.94
N GLN A 782 5.19 -25.74 -19.77
CA GLN A 782 6.45 -25.78 -20.50
C GLN A 782 7.69 -25.66 -19.61
N CYS A 783 7.54 -25.06 -18.41
CA CYS A 783 8.66 -24.89 -17.49
C CYS A 783 9.10 -26.22 -16.87
N VAL A 784 8.23 -27.24 -16.89
CA VAL A 784 8.59 -28.62 -16.52
C VAL A 784 9.65 -29.20 -17.47
N LEU A 785 9.64 -28.83 -18.76
CA LEU A 785 10.51 -29.43 -19.79
C LEU A 785 11.73 -28.58 -20.16
N ALA A 786 11.72 -27.28 -19.87
CA ALA A 786 12.72 -26.33 -20.35
C ALA A 786 14.00 -26.29 -19.50
N GLY A 787 13.95 -26.83 -18.29
CA GLY A 787 15.09 -26.92 -17.37
C GLY A 787 15.12 -28.26 -16.65
N ASP A 788 14.74 -29.33 -17.35
CA ASP A 788 14.83 -30.73 -16.89
C ASP A 788 15.72 -31.45 -17.93
N THR A 789 17.01 -31.54 -17.62
CA THR A 789 18.07 -31.93 -18.56
C THR A 789 17.97 -33.40 -18.96
N ASP A 790 17.42 -34.27 -18.09
CA ASP A 790 17.28 -35.69 -18.35
C ASP A 790 15.84 -36.16 -18.62
N ALA A 791 14.89 -35.23 -18.57
CA ALA A 791 13.48 -35.38 -18.89
C ALA A 791 12.73 -36.36 -17.97
N ASP A 792 13.07 -36.37 -16.69
CA ASP A 792 12.43 -37.21 -15.67
C ASP A 792 11.24 -36.55 -14.95
N GLY A 793 11.03 -35.25 -15.19
CA GLY A 793 9.98 -34.42 -14.63
C GLY A 793 10.43 -33.48 -13.51
N VAL A 794 11.66 -33.61 -13.00
CA VAL A 794 12.26 -32.74 -11.98
C VAL A 794 13.15 -31.71 -12.67
N ILE A 795 12.98 -30.43 -12.31
CA ILE A 795 13.80 -29.37 -12.90
C ILE A 795 15.22 -29.42 -12.30
N ASP A 796 16.23 -29.16 -13.13
CA ASP A 796 17.66 -29.13 -12.85
C ASP A 796 18.02 -28.44 -11.54
N THR A 797 17.36 -27.33 -11.18
CA THR A 797 17.65 -26.62 -9.92
C THR A 797 17.25 -27.39 -8.67
N LEU A 798 16.35 -28.36 -8.80
CA LEU A 798 15.84 -29.23 -7.74
C LEU A 798 16.18 -30.72 -7.98
N ASP A 799 16.89 -31.02 -9.07
CA ASP A 799 17.23 -32.38 -9.48
C ASP A 799 18.61 -32.79 -8.92
N ASN A 800 18.59 -33.76 -8.00
CA ASN A 800 19.78 -34.33 -7.39
C ASN A 800 20.56 -35.26 -8.32
N CYS A 801 20.08 -35.51 -9.54
CA CYS A 801 20.81 -36.16 -10.63
C CYS A 801 20.56 -35.54 -12.02
N LEU A 802 20.93 -34.26 -12.24
CA LEU A 802 20.75 -33.47 -13.49
C LEU A 802 20.88 -34.15 -14.87
N THR A 803 21.54 -35.31 -14.99
CA THR A 803 21.77 -35.96 -16.30
C THR A 803 21.29 -37.41 -16.33
N VAL A 804 20.74 -37.93 -15.24
CA VAL A 804 20.31 -39.32 -15.10
C VAL A 804 18.96 -39.40 -14.41
N ALA A 805 17.95 -39.63 -15.24
CA ALA A 805 16.55 -39.65 -14.84
C ALA A 805 16.31 -40.49 -13.58
N ASN A 806 15.89 -39.84 -12.52
CA ASN A 806 15.57 -40.38 -11.21
C ASN A 806 14.40 -39.59 -10.59
N SER A 807 13.23 -39.66 -11.22
CA SER A 807 12.09 -38.82 -10.85
C SER A 807 11.59 -38.98 -9.42
N ASP A 808 12.05 -39.99 -8.66
CA ASP A 808 11.80 -40.19 -7.23
C ASP A 808 12.77 -39.42 -6.31
N GLN A 809 13.83 -38.81 -6.86
CA GLN A 809 14.84 -37.98 -6.21
C GLN A 809 15.46 -38.64 -4.97
N ARG A 810 15.57 -39.98 -5.00
CA ARG A 810 16.04 -40.74 -3.84
C ARG A 810 17.51 -40.46 -3.56
N ASP A 811 17.77 -39.93 -2.36
CA ASP A 811 19.08 -39.71 -1.78
C ASP A 811 19.09 -40.35 -0.38
N THR A 812 19.71 -41.52 -0.26
CA THR A 812 19.65 -42.33 0.96
C THR A 812 20.68 -41.89 2.01
N ASN A 813 21.82 -41.37 1.56
CA ASN A 813 22.92 -40.93 2.43
C ASN A 813 22.81 -39.44 2.81
N ALA A 814 21.86 -38.72 2.18
CA ALA A 814 21.52 -37.31 2.39
C ALA A 814 22.69 -36.35 2.11
N ASP A 815 23.51 -36.67 1.11
CA ASP A 815 24.65 -35.84 0.73
C ASP A 815 24.36 -34.85 -0.42
N GLY A 816 23.13 -34.88 -0.94
CA GLY A 816 22.64 -34.00 -1.99
C GLY A 816 22.77 -34.57 -3.40
N LEU A 817 23.29 -35.79 -3.56
CA LEU A 817 23.31 -36.51 -4.83
C LEU A 817 22.31 -37.68 -4.79
N GLY A 818 21.56 -37.87 -5.86
CA GLY A 818 20.64 -38.99 -5.93
C GLY A 818 21.36 -40.33 -6.10
N ASN A 819 20.83 -41.40 -5.53
CA ASN A 819 21.37 -42.77 -5.63
C ASN A 819 21.65 -43.21 -7.10
N MET A 820 20.95 -42.63 -8.09
CA MET A 820 21.15 -42.93 -9.51
C MET A 820 22.41 -42.34 -10.15
N CYS A 821 22.93 -41.28 -9.57
CA CYS A 821 24.18 -40.65 -9.97
C CYS A 821 25.25 -40.74 -8.88
N ASP A 822 24.92 -41.26 -7.70
CA ASP A 822 25.84 -41.51 -6.60
C ASP A 822 25.96 -42.98 -6.21
N PRO A 823 26.78 -43.78 -6.93
CA PRO A 823 27.11 -45.14 -6.50
C PRO A 823 28.37 -45.19 -5.61
N ASP A 824 28.77 -44.09 -4.97
CA ASP A 824 29.86 -44.01 -3.99
C ASP A 824 29.35 -44.36 -2.58
N VAL A 825 29.13 -45.66 -2.37
CA VAL A 825 28.50 -46.23 -1.17
C VAL A 825 29.33 -46.01 0.11
N ASP A 826 30.61 -45.68 0.00
CA ASP A 826 31.43 -45.30 1.17
C ASP A 826 31.68 -43.78 1.33
N ASN A 827 31.04 -42.97 0.48
CA ASN A 827 31.15 -41.50 0.40
C ASN A 827 32.60 -41.03 0.43
N SER A 828 33.50 -41.73 -0.26
CA SER A 828 34.92 -41.35 -0.34
C SER A 828 35.19 -40.21 -1.33
N GLY A 829 34.18 -39.81 -2.11
CA GLY A 829 34.22 -38.88 -3.23
C GLY A 829 34.60 -39.55 -4.56
N PHE A 830 34.63 -40.89 -4.63
CA PHE A 830 35.06 -41.61 -5.83
C PHE A 830 34.61 -43.08 -5.87
N VAL A 831 33.95 -43.47 -6.96
CA VAL A 831 33.42 -44.82 -7.14
C VAL A 831 34.56 -45.78 -7.52
N ASP A 832 34.94 -46.71 -6.64
CA ASP A 832 36.08 -47.60 -6.82
C ASP A 832 35.85 -49.07 -6.36
N LEU A 833 36.95 -49.81 -6.14
CA LEU A 833 36.91 -51.21 -5.72
C LEU A 833 36.33 -51.43 -4.31
N GLN A 834 36.27 -50.39 -3.48
CA GLN A 834 35.72 -50.40 -2.13
C GLN A 834 34.20 -50.37 -2.22
N ASP A 835 33.62 -49.51 -3.05
CA ASP A 835 32.19 -49.51 -3.37
C ASP A 835 31.77 -50.84 -3.99
N LEU A 836 32.55 -51.36 -4.95
CA LEU A 836 32.27 -52.67 -5.53
C LEU A 836 32.33 -53.81 -4.48
N ALA A 837 33.17 -53.67 -3.44
CA ALA A 837 33.26 -54.65 -2.37
C ALA A 837 32.04 -54.57 -1.43
N LEU A 838 31.57 -53.36 -1.12
CA LEU A 838 30.35 -53.12 -0.34
C LEU A 838 29.11 -53.61 -1.10
N PHE A 839 28.99 -53.22 -2.36
CA PHE A 839 27.94 -53.68 -3.26
C PHE A 839 27.90 -55.22 -3.38
N ARG A 840 29.06 -55.89 -3.47
CA ARG A 840 29.13 -57.36 -3.47
C ARG A 840 28.70 -58.00 -2.16
N ALA A 841 28.87 -57.31 -1.03
CA ALA A 841 28.44 -57.81 0.26
C ALA A 841 26.90 -57.81 0.36
N SER A 842 26.24 -56.87 -0.34
CA SER A 842 24.79 -56.69 -0.37
C SER A 842 24.11 -57.31 -1.61
N PHE A 843 24.88 -57.89 -2.54
CA PHE A 843 24.34 -58.51 -3.77
C PHE A 843 23.38 -59.68 -3.48
N LEU A 844 22.13 -59.58 -3.96
CA LEU A 844 21.00 -60.49 -3.66
C LEU A 844 20.53 -60.48 -2.19
N ALA A 845 21.01 -59.54 -1.37
CA ALA A 845 20.41 -59.23 -0.08
C ALA A 845 19.24 -58.26 -0.28
N ALA A 846 18.17 -58.43 0.48
CA ALA A 846 17.04 -57.50 0.45
C ALA A 846 17.25 -56.39 1.50
N GLY A 847 17.03 -55.13 1.11
CA GLY A 847 16.82 -54.02 2.04
C GLY A 847 18.06 -53.21 2.45
N ASP A 848 19.15 -53.23 1.66
CA ASP A 848 20.21 -52.23 1.79
C ASP A 848 19.89 -51.06 0.84
N LEU A 849 19.39 -49.95 1.39
CA LEU A 849 18.89 -48.81 0.63
C LEU A 849 20.01 -48.05 -0.11
N ASP A 850 21.26 -48.22 0.33
CA ASP A 850 22.43 -47.52 -0.20
C ASP A 850 23.02 -48.25 -1.42
N THR A 851 22.84 -49.58 -1.50
CA THR A 851 23.26 -50.38 -2.66
C THR A 851 22.11 -50.70 -3.61
N ASP A 852 20.86 -50.39 -3.26
CA ASP A 852 19.65 -50.44 -4.11
C ASP A 852 19.51 -49.11 -4.86
N LEU A 853 20.38 -48.90 -5.84
CA LEU A 853 20.52 -47.63 -6.53
C LEU A 853 19.27 -47.28 -7.33
N ASN A 854 18.66 -48.26 -8.02
CA ASN A 854 17.45 -48.04 -8.83
C ASN A 854 16.15 -48.06 -8.01
N GLY A 855 16.26 -48.40 -6.73
CA GLY A 855 15.18 -48.36 -5.78
C GLY A 855 14.09 -49.40 -5.95
N ASP A 856 14.37 -50.52 -6.63
CA ASP A 856 13.43 -51.63 -6.86
C ASP A 856 13.32 -52.62 -5.68
N ALA A 857 13.98 -52.29 -4.57
CA ALA A 857 14.11 -53.05 -3.32
C ALA A 857 15.05 -54.26 -3.41
N ASN A 858 15.84 -54.39 -4.50
CA ASN A 858 16.81 -55.48 -4.67
C ASN A 858 18.13 -54.96 -5.21
N THR A 859 19.23 -55.17 -4.46
CA THR A 859 20.58 -54.98 -5.00
C THR A 859 20.94 -56.10 -5.98
N ASP A 860 20.84 -55.84 -7.27
CA ASP A 860 20.99 -56.86 -8.32
C ASP A 860 21.91 -56.44 -9.49
N LEU A 861 21.77 -57.12 -10.63
CA LEU A 861 22.61 -56.84 -11.81
C LEU A 861 22.33 -55.47 -12.44
N GLN A 862 21.17 -54.87 -12.18
CA GLN A 862 20.78 -53.54 -12.63
C GLN A 862 21.56 -52.48 -11.87
N ASP A 863 21.62 -52.54 -10.54
CA ASP A 863 22.42 -51.60 -9.74
C ASP A 863 23.92 -51.80 -9.98
N LEU A 864 24.36 -53.05 -10.23
CA LEU A 864 25.75 -53.31 -10.63
C LEU A 864 26.09 -52.63 -11.96
N ALA A 865 25.10 -52.49 -12.85
CA ALA A 865 25.29 -51.79 -14.12
C ALA A 865 25.42 -50.28 -13.93
N ILE A 866 24.67 -49.70 -12.98
CA ILE A 866 24.80 -48.29 -12.57
C ILE A 866 26.17 -48.06 -11.94
N LEU A 867 26.56 -48.80 -10.89
CA LEU A 867 27.87 -48.66 -10.26
C LEU A 867 29.02 -48.80 -11.27
N ARG A 868 28.87 -49.71 -12.25
CA ARG A 868 29.86 -49.89 -13.32
C ARG A 868 29.96 -48.68 -14.26
N ALA A 869 28.88 -47.96 -14.48
CA ALA A 869 28.86 -46.77 -15.34
C ALA A 869 29.72 -45.64 -14.75
N TYR A 870 29.80 -45.55 -13.43
CA TYR A 870 30.58 -44.54 -12.69
C TYR A 870 31.91 -45.09 -12.16
N PHE A 871 32.27 -46.34 -12.46
CA PHE A 871 33.48 -46.94 -11.91
C PHE A 871 34.74 -46.19 -12.35
N LEU A 872 35.52 -45.71 -11.38
CA LEU A 872 36.65 -44.79 -11.52
C LEU A 872 36.26 -43.35 -11.92
N SER A 873 35.08 -42.87 -11.50
CA SER A 873 34.70 -41.46 -11.56
C SER A 873 34.18 -40.95 -10.22
N ALA A 874 34.10 -39.62 -10.07
CA ALA A 874 33.34 -39.01 -8.99
C ALA A 874 31.83 -39.26 -9.19
N PRO A 875 31.03 -39.32 -8.12
CA PRO A 875 29.58 -39.32 -8.20
C PRO A 875 29.02 -37.96 -8.64
N GLY A 876 27.77 -37.94 -9.08
CA GLY A 876 27.01 -36.73 -9.40
C GLY A 876 26.90 -36.38 -10.90
N PRO A 877 26.19 -35.30 -11.23
CA PRO A 877 25.75 -34.97 -12.57
C PRO A 877 26.87 -34.32 -13.38
N GLY A 878 27.75 -35.16 -13.92
CA GLY A 878 28.86 -34.70 -14.74
C GLY A 878 29.99 -35.70 -14.76
N ALA A 879 29.73 -36.92 -15.25
CA ALA A 879 30.80 -37.85 -15.63
C ALA A 879 31.56 -37.38 -16.89
N THR A 880 31.99 -36.12 -16.90
CA THR A 880 33.16 -35.55 -17.58
C THR A 880 33.50 -34.20 -16.91
N GLN A 881 34.50 -34.17 -16.03
CA GLN A 881 35.42 -33.03 -15.92
C GLN A 881 36.60 -33.24 -16.88
#